data_AF-A0A850SWZ4-F1
#
_entry.id   AF-A0A850SWZ4-F1
#
_cell.length_a   1.000
_cell.length_b   1.000
_cell.length_c   1.000
_cell.angle_alpha   90.00
_cell.angle_beta   90.00
_cell.angle_gamma   90.00
#
_symmetry.space_group_name_H-M   'P 1'
#
loop_
_entity.id
_entity.type
_entity.pdbx_description
1 polymer ?
#
loop_
_entity_poly.entity_id
_entity_poly.type
_entity_poly.pdbx_seq_one_letter_code
_entity_poly.pdbx_strand_id
1 'polypeptide(L)'
;SAGRLEAKLRSLKLTNAYASGKLDDILADALWKLTTPNQNTNSIPPNILELAQHIVTEQNKLIARANNAGASIEPLQGRIARQSHDMSKIRRAGLDIWKKEIVPLLDTKTFKGLSSPQEIDDFLNNTYRNLSSGIHLQNDAAQLSLPTRGSNLADRLSAHRKLHFKNSNAFLAYQRKYGEAKLADAILADFKSLANATAFLEKLGPNPQQTFDTLEATISAALSNDLKALDSFNSNKNNRKNLLNHLLGSSDIPANLTIAKMSRGIRAWQNMAKLGGVLLTSISDLAGFSAEARYHGISAFTAYQSALSSLLSRHPQNTQRQIASLIGAGIEGTLGHIHARFDSADPVGTGTAKLMQTFFRLTGLTYWTDALKQGASTMFAHHYASLAHLDFNDLPLETLRIFKLYNINKQDWDTLRTYGIQSFNNTNYLLPDNLPDKLESKYRNLLLDRTDYAVLQPGAREFSILRGGSQAGTPVGEALRFFAQFKTFSVAMTTKTLGREFQGRNSLGETLPNLALFIAQGAILGYLAMSIKDYRDGKKPRSPTDPKTTLAALMQAGGLGIYGDFLLSSTFRKNRYGSDPLTTLLGPTASTESDSLKLYSSLAQYLQGNKENFPAAQAIKLTQQNTPLLNLFYVKPALDYLILHNLQELASPGYLNRLEETLKEDNRAYFRKPSDSLMPLGTP
;
A
#
# COMPACT_ATOMS: atom_id res chain seq x y z
N SER A 1 8.51 11.30 -10.74
CA SER A 1 8.16 10.68 -12.03
C SER A 1 6.68 10.30 -12.15
N ALA A 2 6.12 9.40 -11.32
CA ALA A 2 4.72 8.97 -11.48
C ALA A 2 3.68 10.12 -11.35
N GLY A 3 3.82 11.00 -10.35
CA GLY A 3 2.95 12.19 -10.21
C GLY A 3 3.05 13.16 -11.40
N ARG A 4 4.27 13.41 -11.89
CA ARG A 4 4.50 14.22 -13.12
C ARG A 4 3.88 13.59 -14.36
N LEU A 5 3.99 12.27 -14.52
CA LEU A 5 3.32 11.54 -15.60
C LEU A 5 1.80 11.70 -15.51
N GLU A 6 1.22 11.60 -14.32
CA GLU A 6 -0.22 11.83 -14.15
C GLU A 6 -0.62 13.27 -14.50
N ALA A 7 0.14 14.27 -14.02
CA ALA A 7 -0.08 15.68 -14.35
C ALA A 7 -0.02 15.91 -15.87
N LYS A 8 0.96 15.31 -16.56
CA LYS A 8 1.10 15.38 -18.02
C LYS A 8 -0.05 14.69 -18.76
N LEU A 9 -0.48 13.51 -18.30
CA LEU A 9 -1.64 12.81 -18.86
C LEU A 9 -2.91 13.66 -18.77
N ARG A 10 -3.07 14.43 -17.68
CA ARG A 10 -4.21 15.33 -17.47
C ARG A 10 -4.17 16.54 -18.39
N SER A 11 -3.02 17.21 -18.51
CA SER A 11 -2.89 18.37 -19.40
C SER A 11 -3.20 17.99 -20.85
N LEU A 12 -2.87 16.76 -21.25
CA LEU A 12 -3.15 16.21 -22.58
C LEU A 12 -4.54 15.58 -22.73
N LYS A 13 -5.35 15.52 -21.66
CA LYS A 13 -6.66 14.84 -21.60
C LYS A 13 -6.60 13.35 -21.98
N LEU A 14 -5.48 12.68 -21.71
CA LEU A 14 -5.22 11.27 -22.06
C LEU A 14 -5.44 10.29 -20.90
N THR A 15 -5.70 10.75 -19.68
CA THR A 15 -5.77 9.91 -18.46
C THR A 15 -6.65 8.65 -18.61
N ASN A 16 -7.90 8.81 -19.09
CA ASN A 16 -8.82 7.67 -19.22
C ASN A 16 -8.38 6.69 -20.31
N ALA A 17 -7.90 7.21 -21.44
CA ALA A 17 -7.44 6.39 -22.55
C ALA A 17 -6.18 5.60 -22.16
N TYR A 18 -5.23 6.24 -21.48
CA TYR A 18 -4.03 5.61 -20.91
C TYR A 18 -4.39 4.51 -19.90
N ALA A 19 -5.24 4.80 -18.91
CA ALA A 19 -5.63 3.83 -17.90
C ALA A 19 -6.42 2.63 -18.47
N SER A 20 -7.20 2.86 -19.54
CA SER A 20 -7.96 1.80 -20.21
C SER A 20 -7.10 0.87 -21.07
N GLY A 21 -5.87 1.26 -21.41
CA GLY A 21 -5.00 0.54 -22.34
C GLY A 21 -5.27 0.84 -23.82
N LYS A 22 -6.21 1.74 -24.13
CA LYS A 22 -6.54 2.13 -25.52
C LYS A 22 -5.38 2.79 -26.26
N LEU A 23 -4.40 3.33 -25.53
CA LEU A 23 -3.22 3.98 -26.10
C LEU A 23 -2.02 3.04 -26.21
N ASP A 24 -2.11 1.79 -25.73
CA ASP A 24 -0.93 0.92 -25.55
C ASP A 24 -0.14 0.74 -26.84
N ASP A 25 -0.81 0.41 -27.96
CA ASP A 25 -0.15 0.15 -29.24
C ASP A 25 0.54 1.40 -29.79
N ILE A 26 -0.17 2.52 -29.86
CA ILE A 26 0.36 3.77 -30.43
C ILE A 26 1.41 4.43 -29.53
N LEU A 27 1.28 4.31 -28.21
CA LEU A 27 2.26 4.82 -27.26
C LEU A 27 3.52 3.96 -27.24
N ALA A 28 3.40 2.63 -27.32
CA ALA A 28 4.56 1.75 -27.46
C ALA A 28 5.33 2.02 -28.75
N ASP A 29 4.63 2.25 -29.86
CA ASP A 29 5.26 2.64 -31.12
C ASP A 29 5.99 3.98 -30.98
N ALA A 30 5.37 4.97 -30.33
CA ALA A 30 6.00 6.26 -30.07
C ALA A 30 7.27 6.15 -29.21
N LEU A 31 7.21 5.40 -28.11
CA LEU A 31 8.36 5.17 -27.23
C LEU A 31 9.48 4.41 -27.96
N TRP A 32 9.14 3.41 -28.75
CA TRP A 32 10.10 2.64 -29.54
C TRP A 32 10.84 3.50 -30.57
N LYS A 33 10.09 4.33 -31.32
CA LYS A 33 10.64 5.22 -32.34
C LYS A 33 11.52 6.32 -31.72
N LEU A 34 11.08 6.94 -30.61
CA LEU A 34 11.86 7.97 -29.92
C LEU A 34 13.19 7.45 -29.35
N THR A 35 13.27 6.16 -29.03
CA THR A 35 14.46 5.54 -28.44
C THR A 35 15.27 4.73 -29.45
N THR A 36 14.91 4.78 -30.73
CA THR A 36 15.62 4.08 -31.80
C THR A 36 16.13 5.10 -32.82
N PRO A 37 17.43 5.10 -33.16
CA PRO A 37 17.98 6.04 -34.13
C PRO A 37 17.27 5.98 -35.48
N ASN A 38 17.14 7.14 -36.15
CA ASN A 38 16.65 7.27 -37.53
C ASN A 38 15.20 6.78 -37.77
N GLN A 39 14.36 6.74 -36.74
CA GLN A 39 12.93 6.42 -36.87
C GLN A 39 12.08 7.67 -37.08
N ASN A 40 11.11 7.58 -38.00
CA ASN A 40 10.18 8.68 -38.28
C ASN A 40 8.99 8.67 -37.30
N THR A 41 8.73 9.82 -36.68
CA THR A 41 7.63 10.03 -35.72
C THR A 41 6.42 10.77 -36.30
N ASN A 42 6.43 11.17 -37.57
CA ASN A 42 5.36 11.95 -38.22
C ASN A 42 3.99 11.25 -38.21
N SER A 43 3.96 9.92 -38.11
CA SER A 43 2.73 9.13 -38.03
C SER A 43 2.08 9.14 -36.63
N ILE A 44 2.74 9.70 -35.62
CA ILE A 44 2.29 9.68 -34.23
C ILE A 44 1.52 10.98 -33.94
N PRO A 45 0.31 10.92 -33.37
CA PRO A 45 -0.43 12.12 -32.97
C PRO A 45 0.37 13.01 -32.01
N PRO A 46 0.35 14.35 -32.16
CA PRO A 46 1.20 15.25 -31.39
C PRO A 46 1.08 15.09 -29.87
N ASN A 47 -0.13 14.90 -29.35
CA ASN A 47 -0.38 14.68 -27.94
C ASN A 47 0.24 13.36 -27.42
N ILE A 48 0.23 12.30 -28.22
CA ILE A 48 0.87 11.02 -27.85
C ILE A 48 2.39 11.14 -27.94
N LEU A 49 2.90 11.84 -28.93
CA LEU A 49 4.34 12.11 -29.06
C LEU A 49 4.85 12.91 -27.86
N GLU A 50 4.12 13.95 -27.44
CA GLU A 50 4.44 14.77 -26.28
C GLU A 50 4.41 13.96 -24.96
N LEU A 51 3.45 13.05 -24.82
CA LEU A 51 3.40 12.11 -23.70
C LEU A 51 4.60 11.15 -23.71
N ALA A 52 4.93 10.56 -24.87
CA ALA A 52 6.04 9.63 -25.02
C ALA A 52 7.39 10.30 -24.71
N GLN A 53 7.60 11.53 -25.20
CA GLN A 53 8.78 12.35 -24.88
C GLN A 53 8.89 12.61 -23.37
N HIS A 54 7.78 12.90 -22.70
CA HIS A 54 7.77 13.09 -21.25
C HIS A 54 8.17 11.80 -20.51
N ILE A 55 7.64 10.64 -20.93
CA ILE A 55 8.00 9.33 -20.33
C ILE A 55 9.49 9.03 -20.53
N VAL A 56 10.03 9.22 -21.74
CA VAL A 56 11.46 9.02 -22.04
C VAL A 56 12.32 9.96 -21.20
N THR A 57 11.91 11.22 -21.04
CA THR A 57 12.60 12.19 -20.18
C THR A 57 12.67 11.71 -18.73
N GLU A 58 11.55 11.23 -18.17
CA GLU A 58 11.51 10.71 -16.81
C GLU A 58 12.32 9.41 -16.64
N GLN A 59 12.31 8.51 -17.64
CA GLN A 59 13.16 7.32 -17.64
C GLN A 59 14.65 7.70 -17.65
N ASN A 60 15.04 8.64 -18.52
CA ASN A 60 16.43 9.10 -18.62
C ASN A 60 16.92 9.79 -17.35
N LYS A 61 16.06 10.57 -16.68
CA LYS A 61 16.38 11.15 -15.36
C LYS A 61 16.65 10.07 -14.31
N LEU A 62 15.81 9.03 -14.25
CA LEU A 62 16.00 7.92 -13.31
C LEU A 62 17.27 7.12 -13.61
N ILE A 63 17.56 6.87 -14.90
CA ILE A 63 18.78 6.20 -15.35
C ILE A 63 20.01 7.03 -14.99
N ALA A 64 20.02 8.33 -15.29
CA ALA A 64 21.13 9.23 -14.95
C ALA A 64 21.38 9.27 -13.45
N ARG A 65 20.31 9.30 -12.63
CA ARG A 65 20.43 9.24 -11.17
C ARG A 65 21.00 7.91 -10.68
N ALA A 66 20.56 6.78 -11.25
CA ALA A 66 21.15 5.47 -10.97
C ALA A 66 22.64 5.42 -11.33
N ASN A 67 23.02 5.98 -12.47
CA ASN A 67 24.41 6.02 -12.93
C ASN A 67 25.28 6.90 -12.03
N ASN A 68 24.78 8.06 -11.63
CA ASN A 68 25.43 8.94 -10.65
C ASN A 68 25.59 8.27 -9.26
N ALA A 69 24.73 7.30 -8.93
CA ALA A 69 24.82 6.51 -7.71
C ALA A 69 25.72 5.26 -7.84
N GLY A 70 26.38 5.07 -8.98
CA GLY A 70 27.36 4.00 -9.22
C GLY A 70 26.92 2.89 -10.17
N ALA A 71 25.73 2.97 -10.77
CA ALA A 71 25.36 2.10 -11.89
C ALA A 71 26.01 2.55 -13.22
N SER A 72 25.95 1.70 -14.23
CA SER A 72 26.40 1.97 -15.59
C SER A 72 25.35 1.46 -16.59
N ILE A 73 24.14 1.99 -16.48
CA ILE A 73 23.02 1.65 -17.36
C ILE A 73 23.18 2.40 -18.67
N GLU A 74 23.32 1.65 -19.76
CA GLU A 74 23.39 2.20 -21.12
C GLU A 74 22.01 2.52 -21.69
N PRO A 75 21.89 3.53 -22.58
CA PRO A 75 20.69 3.78 -23.36
C PRO A 75 20.35 2.56 -24.22
N LEU A 76 19.16 1.99 -23.99
CA LEU A 76 18.68 0.85 -24.75
C LEU A 76 17.90 1.31 -25.98
N GLN A 77 18.31 0.84 -27.17
CA GLN A 77 17.55 1.05 -28.40
C GLN A 77 16.17 0.38 -28.32
N GLY A 78 15.11 1.11 -28.66
CA GLY A 78 13.74 0.61 -28.60
C GLY A 78 13.21 0.39 -27.17
N ARG A 79 13.71 1.16 -26.20
CA ARG A 79 13.23 1.11 -24.83
C ARG A 79 11.80 1.67 -24.74
N ILE A 80 10.86 0.79 -24.43
CA ILE A 80 9.48 1.15 -24.07
C ILE A 80 9.35 1.24 -22.54
N ALA A 81 9.51 0.10 -21.89
CA ALA A 81 9.52 -0.06 -20.45
C ALA A 81 10.44 -1.23 -20.08
N ARG A 82 10.52 -1.54 -18.79
CA ARG A 82 11.13 -2.78 -18.33
C ARG A 82 10.37 -3.98 -18.90
N GLN A 83 11.10 -5.02 -19.30
CA GLN A 83 10.49 -6.29 -19.69
C GLN A 83 10.03 -7.01 -18.44
N SER A 84 8.77 -7.39 -18.43
CA SER A 84 8.14 -8.10 -17.31
C SER A 84 7.88 -9.54 -17.70
N HIS A 85 8.06 -10.47 -16.78
CA HIS A 85 7.85 -11.89 -17.05
C HIS A 85 6.98 -12.48 -15.94
N ASP A 86 5.73 -12.85 -16.26
CA ASP A 86 4.83 -13.54 -15.34
C ASP A 86 5.16 -15.03 -15.35
N MET A 87 5.90 -15.44 -14.32
CA MET A 87 6.25 -16.83 -14.04
C MET A 87 5.07 -17.80 -14.17
N SER A 88 3.88 -17.41 -13.73
CA SER A 88 2.70 -18.26 -13.72
C SER A 88 2.19 -18.54 -15.12
N LYS A 89 2.18 -17.52 -15.98
CA LYS A 89 1.77 -17.65 -17.38
C LYS A 89 2.79 -18.48 -18.15
N ILE A 90 4.08 -18.25 -17.92
CA ILE A 90 5.18 -19.00 -18.54
C ILE A 90 5.14 -20.48 -18.14
N ARG A 91 5.04 -20.79 -16.83
CA ARG A 91 4.90 -22.18 -16.35
C ARG A 91 3.68 -22.89 -16.91
N ARG A 92 2.56 -22.18 -17.06
CA ARG A 92 1.31 -22.74 -17.60
C ARG A 92 1.43 -23.06 -19.10
N ALA A 93 2.14 -22.23 -19.86
CA ALA A 93 2.38 -22.50 -21.27
C ALA A 93 3.35 -23.69 -21.46
N GLY A 94 4.34 -23.85 -20.59
CA GLY A 94 5.38 -24.85 -20.79
C GLY A 94 6.46 -24.38 -21.76
N LEU A 95 7.59 -25.08 -21.76
CA LEU A 95 8.80 -24.71 -22.50
C LEU A 95 8.56 -24.63 -24.01
N ASP A 96 7.95 -25.67 -24.59
CA ASP A 96 7.83 -25.81 -26.05
C ASP A 96 6.91 -24.75 -26.64
N ILE A 97 5.76 -24.51 -25.99
CA ILE A 97 4.81 -23.46 -26.39
C ILE A 97 5.47 -22.09 -26.24
N TRP A 98 6.14 -21.83 -25.11
CA TRP A 98 6.82 -20.55 -24.89
C TRP A 98 7.90 -20.28 -25.93
N LYS A 99 8.75 -21.27 -26.26
CA LYS A 99 9.78 -21.17 -27.31
C LYS A 99 9.16 -20.86 -28.67
N LYS A 100 8.15 -21.64 -29.07
CA LYS A 100 7.45 -21.49 -30.35
C LYS A 100 6.88 -20.08 -30.52
N GLU A 101 6.44 -19.47 -29.43
CA GLU A 101 5.80 -18.15 -29.47
C GLU A 101 6.76 -16.98 -29.29
N ILE A 102 7.84 -17.13 -28.51
CA ILE A 102 8.79 -16.04 -28.28
C ILE A 102 9.75 -15.86 -29.45
N VAL A 103 10.25 -16.95 -30.05
CA VAL A 103 11.27 -16.90 -31.11
C VAL A 103 10.86 -16.00 -32.29
N PRO A 104 9.61 -16.06 -32.82
CA PRO A 104 9.18 -15.17 -33.89
C PRO A 104 9.17 -13.68 -33.53
N LEU A 105 9.12 -13.34 -32.23
CA LEU A 105 9.06 -11.97 -31.72
C LEU A 105 10.45 -11.36 -31.49
N LEU A 106 11.50 -12.19 -31.40
CA LEU A 106 12.85 -11.78 -31.05
C LEU A 106 13.65 -11.27 -32.27
N ASP A 107 14.38 -10.19 -32.04
CA ASP A 107 15.35 -9.63 -32.98
C ASP A 107 16.64 -10.48 -33.01
N THR A 108 17.35 -10.46 -34.13
CA THR A 108 18.62 -11.19 -34.31
C THR A 108 19.68 -10.77 -33.30
N LYS A 109 19.62 -9.54 -32.77
CA LYS A 109 20.47 -9.07 -31.66
C LYS A 109 20.41 -9.97 -30.43
N THR A 110 19.27 -10.62 -30.17
CA THR A 110 19.11 -11.58 -29.05
C THR A 110 20.07 -12.75 -29.15
N PHE A 111 20.37 -13.19 -30.38
CA PHE A 111 21.19 -14.36 -30.67
C PHE A 111 22.61 -13.98 -31.08
N LYS A 112 23.02 -12.71 -30.89
CA LYS A 112 24.36 -12.26 -31.26
C LYS A 112 25.41 -13.05 -30.49
N GLY A 113 26.30 -13.73 -31.21
CA GLY A 113 27.33 -14.59 -30.63
C GLY A 113 26.90 -16.05 -30.40
N LEU A 114 25.67 -16.42 -30.76
CA LEU A 114 25.18 -17.80 -30.79
C LEU A 114 25.11 -18.24 -32.26
N SER A 115 25.88 -19.26 -32.64
CA SER A 115 26.05 -19.64 -34.05
C SER A 115 25.38 -20.97 -34.39
N SER A 116 25.24 -21.87 -33.41
CA SER A 116 24.61 -23.17 -33.62
C SER A 116 23.14 -23.20 -33.17
N PRO A 117 22.26 -23.98 -33.84
CA PRO A 117 20.89 -24.19 -33.38
C PRO A 117 20.81 -24.73 -31.94
N GLN A 118 21.80 -25.53 -31.53
CA GLN A 118 21.90 -26.08 -30.18
C GLN A 118 22.19 -24.98 -29.14
N GLU A 119 23.13 -24.06 -29.41
CA GLU A 119 23.42 -22.92 -28.53
C GLU A 119 22.19 -22.02 -28.33
N ILE A 120 21.42 -21.79 -29.40
CA ILE A 120 20.17 -21.03 -29.33
C ILE A 120 19.15 -21.77 -28.47
N ASP A 121 19.00 -23.09 -28.67
CA ASP A 121 18.08 -23.92 -27.89
C ASP A 121 18.43 -23.93 -26.40
N ASP A 122 19.72 -24.06 -26.07
CA ASP A 122 20.26 -24.05 -24.72
C ASP A 122 20.11 -22.67 -24.05
N PHE A 123 20.38 -21.59 -24.78
CA PHE A 123 20.12 -20.23 -24.31
C PHE A 123 18.64 -20.04 -23.95
N LEU A 124 17.72 -20.49 -24.81
CA LEU A 124 16.28 -20.39 -24.58
C LEU A 124 15.82 -21.31 -23.43
N ASN A 125 16.39 -22.52 -23.30
CA ASN A 125 16.13 -23.42 -22.17
C ASN A 125 16.53 -22.79 -20.84
N ASN A 126 17.73 -22.23 -20.78
CA ASN A 126 18.24 -21.55 -19.59
C ASN A 126 17.43 -20.30 -19.27
N THR A 127 17.06 -19.52 -20.29
CA THR A 127 16.18 -18.36 -20.13
C THR A 127 14.83 -18.78 -19.58
N TYR A 128 14.18 -19.79 -20.16
CA TYR A 128 12.92 -20.32 -19.65
C TYR A 128 13.05 -20.79 -18.21
N ARG A 129 14.09 -21.58 -17.85
CA ARG A 129 14.30 -22.04 -16.47
C ARG A 129 14.44 -20.88 -15.48
N ASN A 130 15.13 -19.80 -15.85
CA ASN A 130 15.27 -18.61 -15.01
C ASN A 130 13.95 -17.83 -14.87
N LEU A 131 13.19 -17.71 -15.97
CA LEU A 131 11.88 -17.07 -15.98
C LEU A 131 10.80 -17.92 -15.29
N SER A 132 10.89 -19.24 -15.36
CA SER A 132 9.91 -20.15 -14.77
C SER A 132 10.22 -20.43 -13.31
N SER A 133 11.47 -20.45 -12.86
CA SER A 133 11.83 -20.72 -11.46
C SER A 133 11.48 -19.58 -10.49
N GLY A 134 11.25 -18.36 -11.02
CA GLY A 134 11.12 -17.17 -10.18
C GLY A 134 12.48 -16.58 -9.80
N ILE A 135 13.59 -17.15 -10.28
CA ILE A 135 14.93 -16.58 -10.13
C ILE A 135 15.04 -15.22 -10.85
N HIS A 136 14.21 -14.94 -11.86
CA HIS A 136 14.07 -13.58 -12.39
C HIS A 136 13.31 -12.60 -11.46
N LEU A 137 12.46 -13.07 -10.53
CA LEU A 137 11.92 -12.24 -9.44
C LEU A 137 12.99 -12.05 -8.34
N GLN A 138 13.87 -13.04 -8.16
CA GLN A 138 15.16 -12.82 -7.51
C GLN A 138 15.98 -11.78 -8.25
N ASN A 139 15.76 -11.50 -9.54
CA ASN A 139 16.49 -10.47 -10.27
C ASN A 139 15.92 -9.04 -10.14
N ASP A 140 14.72 -8.88 -9.57
CA ASP A 140 13.98 -7.61 -9.67
C ASP A 140 13.77 -6.89 -8.34
N ALA A 141 13.58 -7.65 -7.26
CA ALA A 141 13.47 -7.10 -5.91
C ALA A 141 14.47 -7.79 -5.00
N ALA A 142 14.40 -9.12 -4.88
CA ALA A 142 15.24 -9.92 -3.98
C ALA A 142 16.73 -10.02 -4.36
N GLN A 143 17.13 -9.40 -5.46
CA GLN A 143 18.53 -9.29 -5.87
C GLN A 143 19.27 -8.28 -4.99
N LEU A 144 18.53 -7.47 -4.25
CA LEU A 144 19.11 -6.60 -3.25
C LEU A 144 19.78 -7.36 -2.07
N SER A 145 19.42 -8.64 -1.83
CA SER A 145 19.78 -9.39 -0.61
C SER A 145 20.55 -10.71 -0.84
N LEU A 146 20.76 -11.14 -2.09
CA LEU A 146 21.46 -12.39 -2.38
C LEU A 146 22.91 -12.12 -2.83
N PRO A 147 23.92 -12.67 -2.12
CA PRO A 147 25.29 -12.72 -2.62
C PRO A 147 25.37 -13.80 -3.71
N THR A 148 24.93 -13.48 -4.92
CA THR A 148 25.36 -14.26 -6.09
C THR A 148 26.83 -13.98 -6.31
N ARG A 149 27.67 -15.02 -6.28
CA ARG A 149 29.11 -14.94 -6.60
C ARG A 149 29.30 -14.07 -7.86
N GLY A 150 29.82 -12.85 -7.68
CA GLY A 150 30.36 -12.02 -8.75
C GLY A 150 29.50 -10.89 -9.35
N SER A 151 28.31 -10.53 -8.83
CA SER A 151 27.63 -9.31 -9.32
C SER A 151 26.92 -8.50 -8.23
N ASN A 152 27.31 -7.24 -8.08
CA ASN A 152 26.71 -6.27 -7.14
C ASN A 152 25.42 -5.64 -7.75
N LEU A 153 24.65 -4.88 -6.97
CA LEU A 153 23.41 -4.23 -7.45
C LEU A 153 23.65 -3.34 -8.68
N ALA A 154 24.76 -2.60 -8.70
CA ALA A 154 25.12 -1.73 -9.80
C ALA A 154 25.41 -2.52 -11.09
N ASP A 155 26.19 -3.60 -11.02
CA ASP A 155 26.49 -4.49 -12.15
C ASP A 155 25.19 -5.07 -12.74
N ARG A 156 24.22 -5.36 -11.86
CA ARG A 156 22.95 -5.98 -12.23
C ARG A 156 21.98 -5.00 -12.87
N LEU A 157 21.93 -3.75 -12.41
CA LEU A 157 21.22 -2.68 -13.11
C LEU A 157 21.84 -2.38 -14.48
N SER A 158 23.17 -2.51 -14.57
CA SER A 158 23.96 -2.27 -15.78
C SER A 158 23.91 -3.44 -16.77
N ALA A 159 23.36 -4.58 -16.37
CA ALA A 159 23.31 -5.76 -17.21
C ALA A 159 22.47 -5.52 -18.47
N HIS A 160 23.03 -5.84 -19.63
CA HIS A 160 22.31 -5.72 -20.88
C HIS A 160 21.09 -6.64 -20.91
N ARG A 161 20.01 -6.11 -21.48
CA ARG A 161 18.80 -6.88 -21.78
C ARG A 161 19.15 -8.02 -22.73
N LYS A 162 18.85 -9.27 -22.36
CA LYS A 162 19.16 -10.44 -23.19
C LYS A 162 18.13 -10.70 -24.30
N LEU A 163 16.87 -10.37 -24.06
CA LEU A 163 15.79 -10.56 -25.02
C LEU A 163 15.51 -9.24 -25.76
N HIS A 164 15.93 -9.15 -27.01
CA HIS A 164 15.63 -7.99 -27.87
C HIS A 164 14.42 -8.32 -28.75
N PHE A 165 13.38 -7.49 -28.73
CA PHE A 165 12.22 -7.66 -29.60
C PHE A 165 12.45 -6.97 -30.95
N LYS A 166 11.80 -7.46 -32.01
CA LYS A 166 11.93 -6.87 -33.36
C LYS A 166 11.38 -5.44 -33.43
N ASN A 167 10.29 -5.18 -32.73
CA ASN A 167 9.56 -3.91 -32.75
C ASN A 167 8.61 -3.79 -31.54
N SER A 168 7.94 -2.64 -31.44
CA SER A 168 6.91 -2.34 -30.43
C SER A 168 5.80 -3.37 -30.38
N ASN A 169 5.29 -3.81 -31.54
CA ASN A 169 4.22 -4.82 -31.63
C ASN A 169 4.66 -6.17 -31.07
N ALA A 170 5.89 -6.61 -31.36
CA ALA A 170 6.44 -7.84 -30.85
C ALA A 170 6.64 -7.80 -29.32
N PHE A 171 7.12 -6.66 -28.80
CA PHE A 171 7.20 -6.41 -27.36
C PHE A 171 5.82 -6.49 -26.70
N LEU A 172 4.82 -5.79 -27.25
CA LEU A 172 3.46 -5.79 -26.68
C LEU A 172 2.78 -7.16 -26.77
N ALA A 173 2.96 -7.89 -27.87
CA ALA A 173 2.44 -9.24 -28.02
C ALA A 173 2.99 -10.17 -26.93
N TYR A 174 4.29 -10.08 -26.66
CA TYR A 174 4.91 -10.81 -25.56
C TYR A 174 4.36 -10.37 -24.20
N GLN A 175 4.30 -9.06 -23.93
CA GLN A 175 3.87 -8.55 -22.63
C GLN A 175 2.41 -8.91 -22.30
N ARG A 176 1.50 -8.81 -23.27
CA ARG A 176 0.09 -9.22 -23.11
C ARG A 176 -0.03 -10.68 -22.67
N LYS A 177 0.80 -11.57 -23.25
CA LYS A 177 0.72 -13.01 -23.01
C LYS A 177 1.54 -13.50 -21.83
N TYR A 178 2.74 -12.95 -21.63
CA TYR A 178 3.74 -13.45 -20.69
C TYR A 178 4.29 -12.40 -19.73
N GLY A 179 3.81 -11.15 -19.78
CA GLY A 179 4.21 -10.07 -18.89
C GLY A 179 3.03 -9.43 -18.17
N GLU A 180 3.19 -8.15 -17.81
CA GLU A 180 2.16 -7.29 -17.23
C GLU A 180 1.04 -7.01 -18.24
N ALA A 181 -0.17 -6.85 -17.72
CA ALA A 181 -1.37 -6.84 -18.56
C ALA A 181 -1.53 -5.58 -19.44
N LYS A 182 -0.90 -4.47 -19.06
CA LYS A 182 -1.01 -3.18 -19.75
C LYS A 182 0.34 -2.46 -19.82
N LEU A 183 0.52 -1.64 -20.85
CA LEU A 183 1.72 -0.80 -20.97
C LEU A 183 1.84 0.20 -19.82
N ALA A 184 0.71 0.78 -19.40
CA ALA A 184 0.67 1.73 -18.30
C ALA A 184 1.26 1.17 -17.00
N ASP A 185 0.90 -0.08 -16.67
CA ASP A 185 1.39 -0.78 -15.49
C ASP A 185 2.90 -1.02 -15.61
N ALA A 186 3.37 -1.46 -16.79
CA ALA A 186 4.78 -1.75 -17.04
C ALA A 186 5.68 -0.50 -16.92
N ILE A 187 5.21 0.67 -17.36
CA ILE A 187 5.95 1.94 -17.23
C ILE A 187 6.07 2.36 -15.76
N LEU A 188 5.01 2.20 -14.98
CA LEU A 188 5.02 2.53 -13.55
C LEU A 188 5.88 1.55 -12.75
N ALA A 189 5.82 0.26 -13.09
CA ALA A 189 6.70 -0.77 -12.53
C ALA A 189 8.18 -0.46 -12.83
N ASP A 190 8.49 -0.01 -14.05
CA ASP A 190 9.83 0.44 -14.44
C ASP A 190 10.30 1.64 -13.58
N PHE A 191 9.47 2.68 -13.45
CA PHE A 191 9.78 3.83 -12.58
C PHE A 191 10.04 3.41 -11.14
N LYS A 192 9.18 2.55 -10.58
CA LYS A 192 9.31 2.08 -9.19
C LYS A 192 10.56 1.23 -9.00
N SER A 193 10.84 0.33 -9.94
CA SER A 193 12.01 -0.56 -9.89
C SER A 193 13.31 0.23 -9.92
N LEU A 194 13.44 1.19 -10.86
CA LEU A 194 14.63 2.04 -10.96
C LEU A 194 14.76 2.93 -9.72
N ALA A 195 13.70 3.61 -9.30
CA ALA A 195 13.75 4.49 -8.13
C ALA A 195 14.16 3.77 -6.85
N ASN A 196 13.64 2.56 -6.61
CA ASN A 196 14.02 1.74 -5.45
C ASN A 196 15.50 1.35 -5.53
N ALA A 197 15.96 0.84 -6.68
CA ALA A 197 17.33 0.40 -6.83
C ALA A 197 18.33 1.56 -6.68
N THR A 198 18.01 2.73 -7.27
CA THR A 198 18.79 3.97 -7.07
C THR A 198 18.82 4.39 -5.61
N ALA A 199 17.71 4.32 -4.88
CA ALA A 199 17.68 4.67 -3.47
C ALA A 199 18.60 3.76 -2.62
N PHE A 200 18.69 2.47 -2.94
CA PHE A 200 19.65 1.57 -2.29
C PHE A 200 21.09 1.89 -2.64
N LEU A 201 21.39 2.19 -3.91
CA LEU A 201 22.72 2.61 -4.32
C LEU A 201 23.16 3.90 -3.61
N GLU A 202 22.28 4.89 -3.53
CA GLU A 202 22.55 6.18 -2.87
C GLU A 202 22.75 6.06 -1.35
N LYS A 203 22.10 5.09 -0.70
CA LYS A 203 22.09 4.96 0.77
C LYS A 203 23.00 3.87 1.31
N LEU A 204 23.08 2.73 0.64
CA LEU A 204 23.80 1.54 1.07
C LEU A 204 24.86 1.09 0.05
N GLY A 205 25.01 1.78 -1.08
CA GLY A 205 26.00 1.45 -2.09
C GLY A 205 25.65 0.22 -2.92
N PRO A 206 26.61 -0.27 -3.74
CA PRO A 206 26.40 -1.38 -4.68
C PRO A 206 26.09 -2.73 -4.02
N ASN A 207 26.42 -2.93 -2.74
CA ASN A 207 26.08 -4.16 -2.02
C ASN A 207 25.34 -3.85 -0.71
N PRO A 208 24.01 -3.61 -0.77
CA PRO A 208 23.24 -3.15 0.38
C PRO A 208 23.29 -4.08 1.59
N GLN A 209 23.23 -5.40 1.36
CA GLN A 209 23.30 -6.40 2.42
C GLN A 209 24.65 -6.39 3.12
N GLN A 210 25.75 -6.37 2.36
CA GLN A 210 27.09 -6.33 2.93
C GLN A 210 27.33 -5.01 3.68
N THR A 211 26.97 -3.87 3.10
CA THR A 211 27.09 -2.56 3.77
C THR A 211 26.31 -2.55 5.08
N PHE A 212 25.09 -3.08 5.09
CA PHE A 212 24.29 -3.18 6.31
C PHE A 212 24.96 -4.07 7.37
N ASP A 213 25.43 -5.26 6.98
CA ASP A 213 26.09 -6.18 7.91
C ASP A 213 27.41 -5.59 8.47
N THR A 214 28.14 -4.81 7.65
CA THR A 214 29.31 -4.05 8.10
C THR A 214 28.93 -2.95 9.08
N LEU A 215 27.88 -2.16 8.79
CA LEU A 215 27.41 -1.10 9.70
C LEU A 215 26.97 -1.68 11.06
N GLU A 216 26.24 -2.80 11.05
CA GLU A 216 25.86 -3.52 12.26
C GLU A 216 27.10 -3.91 13.09
N ALA A 217 28.10 -4.50 12.45
CA ALA A 217 29.34 -4.90 13.11
C ALA A 217 30.13 -3.68 13.66
N THR A 218 30.22 -2.60 12.89
CA THR A 218 30.91 -1.36 13.31
C THR A 218 30.22 -0.72 14.50
N ILE A 219 28.88 -0.64 14.51
CA ILE A 219 28.12 -0.08 15.63
C ILE A 219 28.25 -0.98 16.86
N SER A 220 28.10 -2.30 16.72
CA SER A 220 28.32 -3.24 17.82
C SER A 220 29.73 -3.11 18.42
N ALA A 221 30.77 -2.93 17.57
CA ALA A 221 32.13 -2.72 18.04
C ALA A 221 32.30 -1.37 18.77
N ALA A 222 31.69 -0.29 18.26
CA ALA A 222 31.73 1.02 18.91
C ALA A 222 31.01 1.05 20.27
N LEU A 223 29.98 0.22 20.44
CA LEU A 223 29.23 0.07 21.68
C LEU A 223 29.84 -0.95 22.66
N SER A 224 30.96 -1.59 22.31
CA SER A 224 31.57 -2.66 23.13
C SER A 224 31.90 -2.25 24.57
N ASN A 225 32.19 -0.97 24.80
CA ASN A 225 32.49 -0.42 26.13
C ASN A 225 31.23 -0.11 26.97
N ASP A 226 30.03 -0.11 26.37
CA ASP A 226 28.75 0.07 27.06
C ASP A 226 27.87 -1.17 26.82
N LEU A 227 28.00 -2.15 27.72
CA LEU A 227 27.28 -3.43 27.64
C LEU A 227 25.75 -3.24 27.57
N LYS A 228 25.19 -2.22 28.25
CA LYS A 228 23.74 -1.97 28.21
C LYS A 228 23.31 -1.44 26.84
N ALA A 229 24.07 -0.50 26.28
CA ALA A 229 23.80 0.00 24.94
C ALA A 229 24.00 -1.10 23.88
N LEU A 230 25.01 -1.94 24.04
CA LEU A 230 25.28 -3.07 23.16
C LEU A 230 24.15 -4.11 23.19
N ASP A 231 23.70 -4.52 24.38
CA ASP A 231 22.60 -5.47 24.53
C ASP A 231 21.30 -4.92 23.93
N SER A 232 21.00 -3.63 24.20
CA SER A 232 19.86 -2.93 23.60
C SER A 232 19.94 -2.89 22.07
N PHE A 233 21.12 -2.59 21.52
CA PHE A 233 21.35 -2.57 20.08
C PHE A 233 21.19 -3.97 19.47
N ASN A 234 21.78 -5.00 20.08
CA ASN A 234 21.77 -6.38 19.58
C ASN A 234 20.38 -7.02 19.69
N SER A 235 19.60 -6.70 20.72
CA SER A 235 18.22 -7.21 20.88
C SER A 235 17.33 -6.93 19.67
N ASN A 236 17.58 -5.83 18.95
CA ASN A 236 16.80 -5.41 17.79
C ASN A 236 17.43 -5.79 16.44
N LYS A 237 18.57 -6.51 16.42
CA LYS A 237 19.30 -6.86 15.20
C LYS A 237 18.43 -7.63 14.21
N ASN A 238 17.67 -8.62 14.69
CA ASN A 238 16.77 -9.41 13.84
C ASN A 238 15.68 -8.54 13.20
N ASN A 239 15.11 -7.57 13.94
CA ASN A 239 14.11 -6.65 13.40
C ASN A 239 14.67 -5.76 12.30
N ARG A 240 15.89 -5.23 12.47
CA ARG A 240 16.55 -4.42 11.43
C ARG A 240 16.90 -5.25 10.20
N LYS A 241 17.39 -6.48 10.39
CA LYS A 241 17.65 -7.42 9.28
C LYS A 241 16.37 -7.81 8.54
N ASN A 242 15.28 -8.06 9.27
CA ASN A 242 13.98 -8.36 8.68
C ASN A 242 13.40 -7.18 7.90
N LEU A 243 13.58 -5.96 8.41
CA LEU A 243 13.21 -4.73 7.69
C LEU A 243 13.99 -4.62 6.39
N LEU A 244 15.31 -4.83 6.44
CA LEU A 244 16.14 -4.85 5.23
C LEU A 244 15.61 -5.92 4.26
N ASN A 245 15.49 -7.19 4.68
CA ASN A 245 14.97 -8.27 3.83
C ASN A 245 13.59 -7.98 3.20
N HIS A 246 12.75 -7.20 3.87
CA HIS A 246 11.46 -6.77 3.34
C HIS A 246 11.59 -5.62 2.34
N LEU A 247 12.41 -4.61 2.63
CA LEU A 247 12.73 -3.51 1.70
C LEU A 247 13.39 -4.03 0.41
N LEU A 248 14.26 -5.03 0.57
CA LEU A 248 14.90 -5.76 -0.52
C LEU A 248 13.96 -6.80 -1.16
N GLY A 249 12.72 -6.98 -0.71
CA GLY A 249 11.74 -7.89 -1.32
C GLY A 249 12.06 -9.39 -1.21
N SER A 250 13.09 -9.79 -0.47
CA SER A 250 13.43 -11.21 -0.27
C SER A 250 12.39 -11.98 0.52
N SER A 251 11.73 -11.32 1.47
CA SER A 251 10.67 -11.97 2.27
C SER A 251 9.41 -12.29 1.47
N ASP A 252 9.22 -11.66 0.31
CA ASP A 252 8.03 -11.83 -0.54
C ASP A 252 8.22 -12.90 -1.62
N ILE A 253 9.42 -13.49 -1.74
CA ILE A 253 9.62 -14.66 -2.60
C ILE A 253 8.90 -15.86 -1.97
N PRO A 254 7.98 -16.51 -2.71
CA PRO A 254 7.31 -17.68 -2.20
C PRO A 254 8.22 -18.91 -2.23
N ALA A 255 8.42 -19.55 -1.09
CA ALA A 255 9.05 -20.87 -0.99
C ALA A 255 8.21 -21.94 -1.71
N ASN A 256 6.88 -21.88 -1.55
CA ASN A 256 5.93 -22.70 -2.31
C ASN A 256 4.90 -21.82 -3.01
N LEU A 257 4.96 -21.80 -4.35
CA LEU A 257 4.11 -20.93 -5.17
C LEU A 257 2.62 -21.28 -5.07
N THR A 258 2.28 -22.57 -5.01
CA THR A 258 0.88 -23.02 -4.99
C THR A 258 0.22 -22.62 -3.67
N ILE A 259 0.90 -22.89 -2.56
CA ILE A 259 0.42 -22.50 -1.22
C ILE A 259 0.31 -20.98 -1.12
N ALA A 260 1.34 -20.24 -1.55
CA ALA A 260 1.32 -18.78 -1.52
C ALA A 260 0.17 -18.21 -2.35
N LYS A 261 -0.08 -18.73 -3.57
CA LYS A 261 -1.20 -18.29 -4.42
C LYS A 261 -2.56 -18.57 -3.80
N MET A 262 -2.75 -19.77 -3.27
CA MET A 262 -4.01 -20.15 -2.63
C MET A 262 -4.26 -19.29 -1.39
N SER A 263 -3.27 -19.17 -0.50
CA SER A 263 -3.34 -18.34 0.71
C SER A 263 -3.63 -16.87 0.36
N ARG A 264 -2.95 -16.31 -0.64
CA ARG A 264 -3.25 -14.96 -1.17
C ARG A 264 -4.71 -14.83 -1.63
N GLY A 265 -5.22 -15.80 -2.39
CA GLY A 265 -6.61 -15.80 -2.85
C GLY A 265 -7.60 -15.81 -1.69
N ILE A 266 -7.33 -16.60 -0.64
CA ILE A 266 -8.16 -16.68 0.55
C ILE A 266 -8.10 -15.39 1.37
N ARG A 267 -6.91 -14.80 1.58
CA ARG A 267 -6.77 -13.49 2.25
C ARG A 267 -7.50 -12.40 1.50
N ALA A 268 -7.31 -12.33 0.18
CA ALA A 268 -8.01 -11.38 -0.68
C ALA A 268 -9.54 -11.50 -0.55
N TRP A 269 -10.03 -12.73 -0.58
CA TRP A 269 -11.45 -13.04 -0.41
C TRP A 269 -11.96 -12.65 0.98
N GLN A 270 -11.25 -13.02 2.06
CA GLN A 270 -11.57 -12.64 3.43
C GLN A 270 -11.59 -11.13 3.62
N ASN A 271 -10.62 -10.41 3.05
CA ASN A 271 -10.57 -8.95 3.12
C ASN A 271 -11.84 -8.35 2.50
N MET A 272 -12.23 -8.79 1.31
CA MET A 272 -13.47 -8.30 0.71
C MET A 272 -14.71 -8.69 1.51
N ALA A 273 -14.78 -9.94 2.00
CA ALA A 273 -15.89 -10.44 2.81
C ALA A 273 -16.07 -9.69 4.15
N LYS A 274 -14.99 -9.18 4.74
CA LYS A 274 -15.04 -8.46 6.03
C LYS A 274 -15.14 -6.94 5.88
N LEU A 275 -14.68 -6.37 4.77
CA LEU A 275 -14.55 -4.92 4.59
C LEU A 275 -15.74 -4.23 3.89
N GLY A 276 -16.89 -4.89 3.73
CA GLY A 276 -18.06 -4.28 3.06
C GLY A 276 -18.63 -3.05 3.76
N GLY A 277 -18.40 -2.92 5.07
CA GLY A 277 -18.77 -1.76 5.89
C GLY A 277 -17.60 -0.84 6.27
N VAL A 278 -16.43 -1.00 5.66
CA VAL A 278 -15.19 -0.31 6.09
C VAL A 278 -15.29 1.22 5.98
N LEU A 279 -15.99 1.76 4.98
CA LEU A 279 -16.14 3.21 4.80
C LEU A 279 -16.73 3.87 6.04
N LEU A 280 -17.72 3.25 6.68
CA LEU A 280 -18.37 3.76 7.88
C LEU A 280 -17.42 3.77 9.08
N THR A 281 -16.52 2.79 9.16
CA THR A 281 -15.43 2.78 10.15
C THR A 281 -14.44 3.91 9.90
N SER A 282 -14.05 4.15 8.64
CA SER A 282 -13.02 5.13 8.29
C SER A 282 -13.34 6.58 8.64
N ILE A 283 -14.57 6.89 9.08
CA ILE A 283 -14.90 8.19 9.68
C ILE A 283 -14.03 8.46 10.91
N SER A 284 -13.70 7.43 11.70
CA SER A 284 -12.79 7.57 12.84
C SER A 284 -11.35 7.88 12.45
N ASP A 285 -10.94 7.58 11.20
CA ASP A 285 -9.59 7.87 10.70
C ASP A 285 -9.33 9.39 10.65
N LEU A 286 -10.38 10.22 10.63
CA LEU A 286 -10.27 11.68 10.70
C LEU A 286 -9.63 12.18 12.00
N ALA A 287 -9.66 11.39 13.09
CA ALA A 287 -8.91 11.69 14.30
C ALA A 287 -7.39 11.66 14.03
N GLY A 288 -6.93 10.67 13.26
CA GLY A 288 -5.52 10.56 12.85
C GLY A 288 -5.12 11.69 11.90
N PHE A 289 -6.01 12.04 10.97
CA PHE A 289 -5.84 13.18 10.06
C PHE A 289 -5.66 14.49 10.83
N SER A 290 -6.54 14.78 11.79
CA SER A 290 -6.47 15.94 12.68
C SER A 290 -5.22 15.93 13.57
N ALA A 291 -4.88 14.77 14.15
CA ALA A 291 -3.67 14.63 14.97
C ALA A 291 -2.40 14.91 14.17
N GLU A 292 -2.34 14.45 12.91
CA GLU A 292 -1.23 14.78 12.02
C GLU A 292 -1.19 16.27 11.69
N ALA A 293 -2.31 16.90 11.33
CA ALA A 293 -2.35 18.34 11.09
C ALA A 293 -1.84 19.16 12.29
N ARG A 294 -2.28 18.81 13.51
CA ARG A 294 -1.80 19.44 14.76
C ARG A 294 -0.31 19.22 15.00
N TYR A 295 0.25 18.10 14.54
CA TYR A 295 1.69 17.86 14.64
C TYR A 295 2.52 18.85 13.81
N HIS A 296 1.92 19.46 12.78
CA HIS A 296 2.52 20.56 11.99
C HIS A 296 2.22 21.95 12.55
N GLY A 297 1.35 22.07 13.57
CA GLY A 297 0.86 23.36 14.07
C GLY A 297 -0.44 23.83 13.39
N ILE A 298 -1.10 22.97 12.63
CA ILE A 298 -2.39 23.27 11.98
C ILE A 298 -3.53 22.94 12.95
N SER A 299 -4.51 23.84 13.06
CA SER A 299 -5.66 23.62 13.95
C SER A 299 -6.50 22.41 13.52
N ALA A 300 -7.14 21.73 14.49
CA ALA A 300 -8.04 20.61 14.20
C ALA A 300 -9.22 21.04 13.31
N PHE A 301 -9.71 22.28 13.48
CA PHE A 301 -10.79 22.82 12.65
C PHE A 301 -10.37 22.93 11.18
N THR A 302 -9.21 23.52 10.90
CA THR A 302 -8.65 23.61 9.55
C THR A 302 -8.43 22.21 8.96
N ALA A 303 -7.99 21.25 9.77
CA ALA A 303 -7.83 19.87 9.33
C ALA A 303 -9.16 19.24 8.89
N TYR A 304 -10.22 19.37 9.70
CA TYR A 304 -11.55 18.86 9.32
C TYR A 304 -12.16 19.61 8.14
N GLN A 305 -11.93 20.91 8.01
CA GLN A 305 -12.33 21.69 6.85
C GLN A 305 -11.62 21.21 5.58
N SER A 306 -10.32 20.92 5.65
CA SER A 306 -9.55 20.34 4.54
C SER A 306 -10.08 18.95 4.16
N ALA A 307 -10.30 18.08 5.15
CA ALA A 307 -10.86 16.75 4.93
C ALA A 307 -12.23 16.81 4.26
N LEU A 308 -13.15 17.63 4.79
CA LEU A 308 -14.51 17.79 4.27
C LEU A 308 -14.50 18.40 2.86
N SER A 309 -13.77 19.49 2.64
CA SER A 309 -13.68 20.11 1.31
C SER A 309 -13.14 19.14 0.26
N SER A 310 -12.16 18.31 0.62
CA SER A 310 -11.59 17.31 -0.29
C SER A 310 -12.57 16.18 -0.61
N LEU A 311 -13.38 15.76 0.38
CA LEU A 311 -14.43 14.77 0.21
C LEU A 311 -15.65 15.29 -0.58
N LEU A 312 -15.88 16.60 -0.61
CA LEU A 312 -16.99 17.21 -1.37
C LEU A 312 -16.57 17.68 -2.76
N SER A 313 -15.27 17.91 -2.99
CA SER A 313 -14.74 18.40 -4.26
C SER A 313 -14.74 17.30 -5.33
N ARG A 314 -15.91 17.08 -5.93
CA ARG A 314 -16.15 16.02 -6.93
C ARG A 314 -15.69 16.39 -8.35
N HIS A 315 -15.09 17.57 -8.55
CA HIS A 315 -14.77 18.09 -9.89
C HIS A 315 -13.42 17.58 -10.45
N PRO A 316 -13.38 17.09 -11.70
CA PRO A 316 -12.17 16.53 -12.32
C PRO A 316 -11.07 17.57 -12.62
N GLN A 317 -11.39 18.87 -12.60
CA GLN A 317 -10.43 19.97 -12.73
C GLN A 317 -10.04 20.62 -11.38
N ASN A 318 -10.36 19.98 -10.24
CA ASN A 318 -10.07 20.54 -8.92
C ASN A 318 -8.57 20.84 -8.75
N THR A 319 -8.27 22.10 -8.41
CA THR A 319 -6.94 22.60 -8.04
C THR A 319 -6.24 21.69 -7.03
N GLN A 320 -6.95 21.19 -6.01
CA GLN A 320 -6.36 20.28 -5.01
C GLN A 320 -5.82 18.99 -5.66
N ARG A 321 -6.50 18.47 -6.68
CA ARG A 321 -6.07 17.26 -7.38
C ARG A 321 -4.86 17.53 -8.27
N GLN A 322 -4.78 18.71 -8.89
CA GLN A 322 -3.60 19.11 -9.66
C GLN A 322 -2.37 19.25 -8.75
N ILE A 323 -2.52 19.96 -7.63
CA ILE A 323 -1.50 20.12 -6.59
C ILE A 323 -1.06 18.75 -6.04
N ALA A 324 -2.01 17.88 -5.71
CA ALA A 324 -1.69 16.55 -5.20
C ALA A 324 -0.95 15.69 -6.24
N SER A 325 -1.33 15.73 -7.52
CA SER A 325 -0.58 15.06 -8.60
C SER A 325 0.84 15.62 -8.74
N LEU A 326 1.00 16.95 -8.63
CA LEU A 326 2.30 17.62 -8.61
C LEU A 326 3.15 17.17 -7.43
N ILE A 327 2.57 16.92 -6.24
CA ILE A 327 3.25 16.32 -5.08
C ILE A 327 3.50 14.80 -5.28
N GLY A 328 2.62 14.14 -6.03
CA GLY A 328 2.56 12.69 -6.19
C GLY A 328 1.67 11.99 -5.15
N ALA A 329 0.81 12.72 -4.45
CA ALA A 329 -0.11 12.21 -3.43
C ALA A 329 -1.47 11.84 -4.02
N GLY A 330 -2.06 10.72 -3.57
CA GLY A 330 -3.42 10.32 -3.97
C GLY A 330 -3.51 9.87 -5.43
N ILE A 331 -2.39 9.43 -6.00
CA ILE A 331 -2.27 8.92 -7.37
C ILE A 331 -2.55 7.40 -7.42
N GLU A 332 -2.54 6.73 -6.27
CA GLU A 332 -2.60 5.28 -6.12
C GLU A 332 -3.93 4.66 -6.62
N GLY A 333 -5.05 5.36 -6.45
CA GLY A 333 -6.33 4.90 -7.00
C GLY A 333 -6.47 5.08 -8.50
N THR A 334 -5.80 6.07 -9.08
CA THR A 334 -5.75 6.26 -10.55
C THR A 334 -4.86 5.23 -11.23
N LEU A 335 -3.80 4.79 -10.56
CA LEU A 335 -2.84 3.79 -11.04
C LEU A 335 -3.23 2.35 -10.65
N GLY A 336 -4.32 2.17 -9.90
CA GLY A 336 -4.91 0.87 -9.61
C GLY A 336 -4.22 0.01 -8.54
N HIS A 337 -3.37 0.62 -7.70
CA HIS A 337 -2.53 -0.07 -6.72
C HIS A 337 -3.02 0.04 -5.25
N ILE A 338 -4.31 0.30 -5.03
CA ILE A 338 -4.89 0.50 -3.68
C ILE A 338 -4.69 -0.71 -2.75
N HIS A 339 -4.53 -1.91 -3.31
CA HIS A 339 -4.35 -3.15 -2.54
C HIS A 339 -3.13 -3.12 -1.62
N ALA A 340 -2.13 -2.29 -1.92
CA ALA A 340 -0.92 -2.16 -1.10
C ALA A 340 -1.22 -1.75 0.36
N ARG A 341 -2.36 -1.08 0.62
CA ARG A 341 -2.78 -0.69 1.98
C ARG A 341 -3.23 -1.89 2.85
N PHE A 342 -3.70 -2.97 2.22
CA PHE A 342 -4.26 -4.16 2.90
C PHE A 342 -3.41 -5.42 2.70
N ASP A 343 -2.59 -5.48 1.65
CA ASP A 343 -1.54 -6.47 1.46
C ASP A 343 -0.40 -5.84 0.65
N SER A 344 0.73 -5.53 1.28
CA SER A 344 1.70 -4.57 0.75
C SER A 344 2.75 -5.10 -0.20
N ALA A 345 2.81 -6.40 -0.48
CA ALA A 345 3.95 -6.92 -1.24
C ALA A 345 3.70 -8.19 -2.04
N ASP A 346 2.47 -8.70 -2.06
CA ASP A 346 2.15 -9.96 -2.71
C ASP A 346 1.45 -9.68 -4.05
N PRO A 347 2.07 -9.94 -5.22
CA PRO A 347 1.40 -9.78 -6.51
C PRO A 347 0.20 -10.73 -6.58
N VAL A 348 -0.99 -10.17 -6.38
CA VAL A 348 -2.25 -10.89 -6.53
C VAL A 348 -2.46 -11.15 -8.03
N GLY A 349 -2.92 -12.36 -8.39
CA GLY A 349 -3.20 -12.69 -9.78
C GLY A 349 -4.15 -11.67 -10.42
N THR A 350 -3.92 -11.34 -11.70
CA THR A 350 -4.61 -10.26 -12.43
C THR A 350 -6.15 -10.25 -12.25
N GLY A 351 -6.80 -11.42 -12.15
CA GLY A 351 -8.25 -11.51 -11.93
C GLY A 351 -8.70 -11.09 -10.52
N THR A 352 -8.09 -11.67 -9.48
CA THR A 352 -8.41 -11.35 -8.08
C THR A 352 -8.07 -9.89 -7.75
N ALA A 353 -6.97 -9.35 -8.31
CA ALA A 353 -6.62 -7.94 -8.15
C ALA A 353 -7.68 -7.00 -8.74
N LYS A 354 -8.22 -7.31 -9.93
CA LYS A 354 -9.33 -6.56 -10.54
C LYS A 354 -10.61 -6.64 -9.72
N LEU A 355 -10.94 -7.81 -9.18
CA LEU A 355 -12.11 -8.00 -8.31
C LEU A 355 -11.99 -7.16 -7.03
N MET A 356 -10.85 -7.26 -6.32
CA MET A 356 -10.59 -6.43 -5.14
C MET A 356 -10.67 -4.94 -5.48
N GLN A 357 -10.14 -4.53 -6.64
CA GLN A 357 -10.13 -3.12 -7.03
C GLN A 357 -11.55 -2.62 -7.25
N THR A 358 -12.38 -3.43 -7.92
CA THR A 358 -13.80 -3.14 -8.12
C THR A 358 -14.53 -3.08 -6.79
N PHE A 359 -14.29 -4.05 -5.90
CA PHE A 359 -14.87 -4.09 -4.56
C PHE A 359 -14.56 -2.81 -3.76
N PHE A 360 -13.29 -2.39 -3.65
CA PHE A 360 -12.92 -1.19 -2.90
C PHE A 360 -13.39 0.13 -3.54
N ARG A 361 -13.58 0.16 -4.86
CA ARG A 361 -14.26 1.27 -5.53
C ARG A 361 -15.74 1.32 -5.16
N LEU A 362 -16.42 0.16 -5.16
CA LEU A 362 -17.85 0.05 -4.83
C LEU A 362 -18.13 0.33 -3.35
N THR A 363 -17.18 0.07 -2.44
CA THR A 363 -17.30 0.49 -1.03
C THR A 363 -17.09 2.00 -0.84
N GLY A 364 -16.60 2.72 -1.84
CA GLY A 364 -16.23 4.14 -1.75
C GLY A 364 -14.90 4.40 -1.03
N LEU A 365 -14.23 3.37 -0.53
CA LEU A 365 -12.99 3.52 0.24
C LEU A 365 -11.83 4.09 -0.62
N THR A 366 -11.79 3.72 -1.90
CA THR A 366 -10.85 4.30 -2.87
C THR A 366 -10.98 5.82 -2.91
N TYR A 367 -12.20 6.31 -3.13
CA TYR A 367 -12.47 7.74 -3.22
C TYR A 367 -12.14 8.44 -1.91
N TRP A 368 -12.59 7.87 -0.78
CA TRP A 368 -12.32 8.40 0.56
C TRP A 368 -10.82 8.57 0.83
N THR A 369 -10.03 7.53 0.55
CA THR A 369 -8.59 7.53 0.80
C THR A 369 -7.87 8.54 -0.10
N ASP A 370 -8.14 8.50 -1.41
CA ASP A 370 -7.51 9.41 -2.38
C ASP A 370 -7.86 10.87 -2.08
N ALA A 371 -9.13 11.16 -1.77
CA ALA A 371 -9.60 12.51 -1.46
C ALA A 371 -8.92 13.05 -0.19
N LEU A 372 -8.81 12.24 0.88
CA LEU A 372 -8.12 12.67 2.08
C LEU A 372 -6.61 12.85 1.85
N LYS A 373 -5.95 11.99 1.06
CA LYS A 373 -4.53 12.20 0.70
C LYS A 373 -4.32 13.49 -0.07
N GLN A 374 -5.21 13.81 -1.01
CA GLN A 374 -5.19 15.06 -1.75
C GLN A 374 -5.40 16.27 -0.82
N GLY A 375 -6.34 16.15 0.12
CA GLY A 375 -6.59 17.18 1.14
C GLY A 375 -5.43 17.42 2.08
N ALA A 376 -4.83 16.35 2.62
CA ALA A 376 -3.66 16.43 3.50
C ALA A 376 -2.47 17.06 2.79
N SER A 377 -2.09 16.54 1.63
CA SER A 377 -0.94 17.06 0.86
C SER A 377 -1.13 18.52 0.45
N THR A 378 -2.32 18.90 -0.02
CA THR A 378 -2.64 20.29 -0.37
C THR A 378 -2.63 21.20 0.85
N MET A 379 -3.15 20.72 1.99
CA MET A 379 -3.15 21.45 3.26
C MET A 379 -1.72 21.69 3.76
N PHE A 380 -0.83 20.71 3.70
CA PHE A 380 0.57 20.89 4.09
C PHE A 380 1.31 21.83 3.15
N ALA A 381 1.14 21.69 1.83
CA ALA A 381 1.74 22.57 0.85
C ALA A 381 1.30 24.04 1.06
N HIS A 382 0.02 24.25 1.36
CA HIS A 382 -0.50 25.57 1.70
C HIS A 382 0.05 26.09 3.02
N HIS A 383 0.08 25.25 4.05
CA HIS A 383 0.60 25.61 5.36
C HIS A 383 2.06 26.07 5.29
N TYR A 384 2.93 25.32 4.61
CA TYR A 384 4.32 25.75 4.46
C TYR A 384 4.48 26.99 3.59
N ALA A 385 3.65 27.18 2.56
CA ALA A 385 3.64 28.45 1.82
C ALA A 385 3.23 29.63 2.70
N SER A 386 2.29 29.44 3.64
CA SER A 386 1.88 30.51 4.56
C SER A 386 3.01 30.95 5.49
N LEU A 387 4.00 30.09 5.74
CA LEU A 387 5.18 30.38 6.57
C LEU A 387 6.35 30.98 5.77
N ALA A 388 6.26 31.08 4.43
CA ALA A 388 7.36 31.49 3.56
C ALA A 388 7.90 32.92 3.81
N HIS A 389 7.15 33.74 4.54
CA HIS A 389 7.54 35.09 4.97
C HIS A 389 8.46 35.10 6.20
N LEU A 390 8.64 33.95 6.88
CA LEU A 390 9.48 33.80 8.06
C LEU A 390 10.87 33.27 7.71
N ASP A 391 11.88 33.75 8.43
CA ASP A 391 13.21 33.17 8.40
C ASP A 391 13.22 31.80 9.11
N PHE A 392 14.22 30.97 8.78
CA PHE A 392 14.27 29.58 9.28
C PHE A 392 14.18 29.49 10.81
N ASN A 393 14.85 30.39 11.54
CA ASN A 393 14.88 30.37 13.00
C ASN A 393 13.57 30.86 13.64
N ASP A 394 12.75 31.58 12.88
CA ASP A 394 11.47 32.14 13.33
C ASP A 394 10.29 31.21 12.99
N LEU A 395 10.56 30.08 12.35
CA LEU A 395 9.55 29.06 12.07
C LEU A 395 8.97 28.48 13.38
N PRO A 396 7.68 28.13 13.40
CA PRO A 396 7.07 27.46 14.54
C PRO A 396 7.86 26.20 14.95
N LEU A 397 7.93 25.93 16.25
CA LEU A 397 8.68 24.79 16.80
C LEU A 397 8.24 23.44 16.18
N GLU A 398 6.94 23.30 15.88
CA GLU A 398 6.38 22.15 15.18
C GLU A 398 6.98 21.96 13.79
N THR A 399 7.12 23.05 13.03
CA THR A 399 7.69 23.04 11.69
C THR A 399 9.19 22.78 11.75
N LEU A 400 9.92 23.45 12.65
CA LEU A 400 11.35 23.22 12.86
C LEU A 400 11.66 21.76 13.21
N ARG A 401 10.86 21.16 14.08
CA ARG A 401 10.96 19.73 14.42
C ARG A 401 10.82 18.86 13.17
N ILE A 402 9.81 19.10 12.35
CA ILE A 402 9.58 18.32 11.12
C ILE A 402 10.73 18.53 10.15
N PHE A 403 11.13 19.78 9.91
CA PHE A 403 12.25 20.10 9.02
C PHE A 403 13.53 19.40 9.45
N LYS A 404 13.83 19.37 10.75
CA LYS A 404 14.96 18.60 11.31
C LYS A 404 14.85 17.10 11.01
N LEU A 405 13.66 16.49 11.14
CA LEU A 405 13.45 15.07 10.83
C LEU A 405 13.74 14.73 9.36
N TYR A 406 13.47 15.65 8.44
CA TYR A 406 13.78 15.50 7.01
C TYR A 406 15.11 16.15 6.61
N ASN A 407 15.92 16.57 7.58
CA ASN A 407 17.20 17.28 7.42
C ASN A 407 17.12 18.65 6.73
N ILE A 408 15.95 19.27 6.57
CA ILE A 408 15.77 20.59 5.93
C ILE A 408 16.42 21.65 6.82
N ASN A 409 17.44 22.32 6.29
CA ASN A 409 18.19 23.36 6.99
C ASN A 409 17.80 24.77 6.50
N LYS A 410 18.47 25.80 7.03
CA LYS A 410 18.25 27.20 6.63
C LYS A 410 18.39 27.43 5.12
N GLN A 411 19.45 26.91 4.50
CA GLN A 411 19.71 27.08 3.07
C GLN A 411 18.64 26.39 2.21
N ASP A 412 18.20 25.20 2.62
CA ASP A 412 17.10 24.50 1.98
C ASP A 412 15.81 25.32 2.06
N TRP A 413 15.52 25.89 3.22
CA TRP A 413 14.33 26.72 3.45
C TRP A 413 14.34 28.00 2.61
N ASP A 414 15.49 28.68 2.53
CA ASP A 414 15.66 29.87 1.67
C ASP A 414 15.42 29.54 0.20
N THR A 415 15.89 28.38 -0.26
CA THR A 415 15.63 27.90 -1.62
C THR A 415 14.15 27.55 -1.82
N LEU A 416 13.53 26.87 -0.84
CA LEU A 416 12.12 26.48 -0.87
C LEU A 416 11.21 27.70 -1.00
N ARG A 417 11.35 28.69 -0.11
CA ARG A 417 10.49 29.89 -0.11
C ARG A 417 10.70 30.79 -1.33
N THR A 418 11.87 30.71 -1.98
CA THR A 418 12.18 31.49 -3.19
C THR A 418 11.64 30.85 -4.47
N TYR A 419 11.85 29.54 -4.66
CA TYR A 419 11.58 28.86 -5.94
C TYR A 419 10.38 27.91 -5.91
N GLY A 420 9.96 27.47 -4.73
CA GLY A 420 8.91 26.48 -4.57
C GLY A 420 7.49 27.05 -4.53
N ILE A 421 7.31 28.36 -4.35
CA ILE A 421 5.98 28.96 -4.22
C ILE A 421 5.29 29.04 -5.58
N GLN A 422 4.09 28.48 -5.65
CA GLN A 422 3.20 28.55 -6.81
C GLN A 422 1.79 28.94 -6.38
N SER A 423 1.14 29.78 -7.17
CA SER A 423 -0.22 30.26 -6.88
C SER A 423 -1.25 29.53 -7.73
N PHE A 424 -2.27 28.98 -7.08
CA PHE A 424 -3.44 28.42 -7.75
C PHE A 424 -4.70 29.05 -7.14
N ASN A 425 -5.59 29.59 -7.97
CA ASN A 425 -6.81 30.29 -7.53
C ASN A 425 -6.55 31.29 -6.38
N ASN A 426 -5.55 32.17 -6.55
CA ASN A 426 -5.10 33.16 -5.57
C ASN A 426 -4.64 32.59 -4.21
N THR A 427 -4.38 31.28 -4.14
CA THR A 427 -3.84 30.62 -2.95
C THR A 427 -2.43 30.13 -3.24
N ASN A 428 -1.49 30.43 -2.33
CA ASN A 428 -0.10 30.03 -2.47
C ASN A 428 0.13 28.63 -1.90
N TYR A 429 0.94 27.84 -2.60
CA TYR A 429 1.36 26.50 -2.24
C TYR A 429 2.85 26.35 -2.43
N LEU A 430 3.52 25.68 -1.49
CA LEU A 430 4.93 25.36 -1.59
C LEU A 430 5.03 23.97 -2.22
N LEU A 431 5.54 23.92 -3.46
CA LEU A 431 5.55 22.73 -4.29
C LEU A 431 6.98 22.31 -4.68
N PRO A 432 7.22 21.00 -4.84
CA PRO A 432 8.56 20.49 -5.11
C PRO A 432 9.04 20.73 -6.56
N ASP A 433 8.16 20.90 -7.55
CA ASP A 433 8.51 20.68 -8.97
C ASP A 433 9.53 21.67 -9.59
N ASN A 434 9.70 22.86 -8.99
CA ASN A 434 10.65 23.87 -9.47
C ASN A 434 11.97 23.86 -8.67
N LEU A 435 12.18 22.86 -7.82
CA LEU A 435 13.35 22.77 -6.95
C LEU A 435 14.47 21.94 -7.59
N PRO A 436 15.74 22.15 -7.18
CA PRO A 436 16.83 21.26 -7.56
C PRO A 436 16.59 19.81 -7.10
N ASP A 437 16.96 18.81 -7.90
CA ASP A 437 16.63 17.37 -7.73
C ASP A 437 16.79 16.83 -6.29
N LYS A 438 17.87 17.20 -5.59
CA LYS A 438 18.14 16.75 -4.21
C LYS A 438 17.13 17.35 -3.22
N LEU A 439 16.87 18.65 -3.32
CA LEU A 439 15.92 19.35 -2.45
C LEU A 439 14.48 18.99 -2.82
N GLU A 440 14.17 18.84 -4.12
CA GLU A 440 12.90 18.30 -4.61
C GLU A 440 12.61 16.96 -3.92
N SER A 441 13.53 16.00 -4.01
CA SER A 441 13.35 14.67 -3.43
C SER A 441 13.09 14.74 -1.92
N LYS A 442 13.84 15.57 -1.21
CA LYS A 442 13.74 15.75 0.24
C LYS A 442 12.39 16.34 0.66
N TYR A 443 11.98 17.44 0.02
CA TYR A 443 10.73 18.12 0.35
C TYR A 443 9.50 17.32 -0.10
N ARG A 444 9.57 16.67 -1.27
CA ARG A 444 8.54 15.74 -1.75
C ARG A 444 8.37 14.55 -0.79
N ASN A 445 9.47 13.98 -0.31
CA ASN A 445 9.43 12.90 0.68
C ASN A 445 8.77 13.36 1.99
N LEU A 446 9.04 14.59 2.45
CA LEU A 446 8.33 15.17 3.59
C LEU A 446 6.82 15.20 3.32
N LEU A 447 6.37 15.81 2.22
CA LEU A 447 4.95 15.94 1.94
C LEU A 447 4.24 14.58 1.80
N LEU A 448 4.85 13.62 1.11
CA LEU A 448 4.29 12.29 0.90
C LEU A 448 4.25 11.48 2.20
N ASP A 449 5.34 11.44 2.94
CA ASP A 449 5.42 10.68 4.19
C ASP A 449 4.44 11.27 5.22
N ARG A 450 4.38 12.59 5.38
CA ARG A 450 3.40 13.23 6.28
C ARG A 450 1.96 13.03 5.84
N THR A 451 1.70 12.94 4.53
CA THR A 451 0.39 12.56 3.99
C THR A 451 0.00 11.12 4.35
N ASP A 452 0.95 10.17 4.31
CA ASP A 452 0.73 8.78 4.72
C ASP A 452 0.54 8.61 6.23
N TYR A 453 1.02 9.57 7.04
CA TYR A 453 0.71 9.66 8.46
C TYR A 453 -0.69 10.24 8.73
N ALA A 454 -1.16 11.19 7.90
CA ALA A 454 -2.52 11.74 8.00
C ALA A 454 -3.57 10.71 7.60
N VAL A 455 -3.33 10.01 6.48
CA VAL A 455 -4.17 8.92 6.00
C VAL A 455 -3.44 7.61 6.25
N LEU A 456 -3.57 7.11 7.49
CA LEU A 456 -2.75 6.03 8.02
C LEU A 456 -2.58 4.87 7.04
N GLN A 457 -1.38 4.80 6.48
CA GLN A 457 -0.93 3.72 5.59
C GLN A 457 0.23 2.98 6.24
N PRO A 458 0.11 1.67 6.48
CA PRO A 458 1.24 0.88 6.93
C PRO A 458 2.35 0.80 5.88
N GLY A 459 3.60 0.83 6.34
CA GLY A 459 4.79 0.71 5.51
C GLY A 459 5.62 -0.52 5.84
N ALA A 460 6.82 -0.57 5.26
CA ALA A 460 7.75 -1.69 5.38
C ALA A 460 8.05 -2.08 6.84
N ARG A 461 8.11 -1.10 7.74
CA ARG A 461 8.37 -1.31 9.17
C ARG A 461 7.27 -2.10 9.87
N GLU A 462 6.01 -1.75 9.63
CA GLU A 462 4.89 -2.45 10.26
C GLU A 462 4.79 -3.90 9.76
N PHE A 463 5.00 -4.11 8.46
CA PHE A 463 5.02 -5.45 7.89
C PHE A 463 6.22 -6.27 8.34
N SER A 464 7.41 -5.66 8.51
CA SER A 464 8.57 -6.38 9.02
C SER A 464 8.38 -6.83 10.48
N ILE A 465 7.73 -5.99 11.31
CA ILE A 465 7.38 -6.34 12.69
C ILE A 465 6.41 -7.52 12.71
N LEU A 466 5.34 -7.47 11.92
CA LEU A 466 4.26 -8.47 11.96
C LEU A 466 4.62 -9.79 11.27
N ARG A 467 5.41 -9.73 10.19
CA ARG A 467 5.77 -10.91 9.39
C ARG A 467 7.10 -11.50 9.78
N GLY A 468 7.94 -10.79 10.55
CA GLY A 468 9.22 -11.29 11.06
C GLY A 468 10.18 -11.76 9.96
N GLY A 469 10.10 -11.18 8.76
CA GLY A 469 10.91 -11.61 7.60
C GLY A 469 10.57 -13.00 7.04
N SER A 470 9.47 -13.63 7.50
CA SER A 470 9.06 -14.96 7.07
C SER A 470 8.71 -15.03 5.58
N GLN A 471 9.18 -16.11 4.92
CA GLN A 471 8.96 -16.34 3.50
C GLN A 471 7.50 -16.72 3.19
N ALA A 472 6.97 -16.18 2.10
CA ALA A 472 5.66 -16.58 1.59
C ALA A 472 5.64 -18.07 1.20
N GLY A 473 4.48 -18.70 1.22
CA GLY A 473 4.29 -20.12 0.91
C GLY A 473 4.77 -21.11 1.98
N THR A 474 5.37 -20.63 3.07
CA THR A 474 5.67 -21.46 4.25
C THR A 474 4.49 -21.43 5.24
N PRO A 475 4.22 -22.50 6.02
CA PRO A 475 3.11 -22.51 6.97
C PRO A 475 3.16 -21.34 7.97
N VAL A 476 4.34 -21.08 8.55
CA VAL A 476 4.56 -19.96 9.48
C VAL A 476 4.41 -18.62 8.77
N GLY A 477 4.99 -18.47 7.57
CA GLY A 477 4.92 -17.21 6.84
C GLY A 477 3.54 -16.86 6.33
N GLU A 478 2.71 -17.85 6.00
CA GLU A 478 1.31 -17.63 5.66
C GLU A 478 0.48 -17.29 6.91
N ALA A 479 0.68 -17.98 8.03
CA ALA A 479 -0.01 -17.67 9.29
C ALA A 479 0.27 -16.22 9.75
N LEU A 480 1.52 -15.77 9.69
CA LEU A 480 1.89 -14.39 10.04
C LEU A 480 1.29 -13.37 9.06
N ARG A 481 1.13 -13.69 7.78
CA ARG A 481 0.45 -12.82 6.80
C ARG A 481 -1.05 -12.71 7.09
N PHE A 482 -1.72 -13.81 7.46
CA PHE A 482 -3.10 -13.79 7.93
C PHE A 482 -3.26 -12.98 9.22
N PHE A 483 -2.31 -13.07 10.15
CA PHE A 483 -2.33 -12.27 11.37
C PHE A 483 -2.12 -10.78 11.06
N ALA A 484 -1.14 -10.47 10.20
CA ALA A 484 -0.80 -9.12 9.80
C ALA A 484 -2.02 -8.38 9.25
N GLN A 485 -2.82 -8.99 8.37
CA GLN A 485 -3.96 -8.31 7.71
C GLN A 485 -4.95 -7.62 8.69
N PHE A 486 -5.06 -8.12 9.93
CA PHE A 486 -5.93 -7.55 10.96
C PHE A 486 -5.21 -6.60 11.92
N LYS A 487 -3.91 -6.82 12.17
CA LYS A 487 -3.16 -6.04 13.17
C LYS A 487 -2.34 -4.91 12.56
N THR A 488 -2.10 -4.90 11.25
CA THR A 488 -1.22 -3.90 10.60
C THR A 488 -1.67 -2.46 10.86
N PHE A 489 -2.97 -2.15 10.84
CA PHE A 489 -3.44 -0.79 11.14
C PHE A 489 -3.20 -0.40 12.61
N SER A 490 -3.38 -1.33 13.55
CA SER A 490 -3.08 -1.09 14.96
C SER A 490 -1.59 -0.85 15.17
N VAL A 491 -0.73 -1.65 14.53
CA VAL A 491 0.73 -1.41 14.56
C VAL A 491 1.07 -0.06 13.97
N ALA A 492 0.51 0.28 12.81
CA ALA A 492 0.74 1.57 12.16
C ALA A 492 0.31 2.74 13.04
N MET A 493 -0.83 2.63 13.73
CA MET A 493 -1.30 3.67 14.65
C MET A 493 -0.31 3.87 15.80
N THR A 494 0.20 2.77 16.37
CA THR A 494 1.20 2.81 17.44
C THR A 494 2.53 3.36 16.95
N THR A 495 3.05 2.90 15.81
CA THR A 495 4.38 3.31 15.31
C THR A 495 4.38 4.71 14.71
N LYS A 496 3.33 5.09 13.98
CA LYS A 496 3.24 6.36 13.25
C LYS A 496 2.53 7.45 14.02
N THR A 497 1.33 7.19 14.55
CA THR A 497 0.54 8.23 15.21
C THR A 497 0.98 8.46 16.64
N LEU A 498 1.19 7.41 17.43
CA LEU A 498 1.63 7.55 18.82
C LEU A 498 3.14 7.70 18.95
N GLY A 499 3.89 6.83 18.27
CA GLY A 499 5.34 6.80 18.35
C GLY A 499 5.98 8.14 18.03
N ARG A 500 5.42 8.89 17.06
CA ARG A 500 5.88 10.24 16.73
C ARG A 500 5.65 11.26 17.84
N GLU A 501 4.59 11.13 18.64
CA GLU A 501 4.29 12.09 19.71
C GLU A 501 5.26 11.92 20.87
N PHE A 502 5.73 10.69 21.13
CA PHE A 502 6.72 10.40 22.16
C PHE A 502 8.17 10.62 21.69
N GLN A 503 8.47 10.31 20.43
CA GLN A 503 9.84 10.47 19.88
C GLN A 503 10.11 11.87 19.34
N GLY A 504 9.06 12.57 18.88
CA GLY A 504 9.18 13.88 18.25
C GLY A 504 9.08 15.04 19.24
N ARG A 505 8.41 14.88 20.39
CA ARG A 505 8.25 15.96 21.37
C ARG A 505 9.28 15.86 22.48
N ASN A 506 9.69 17.01 23.00
CA ASN A 506 10.76 17.10 23.99
C ASN A 506 10.28 16.82 25.42
N SER A 507 8.97 16.86 25.67
CA SER A 507 8.41 16.66 27.02
C SER A 507 7.04 15.98 27.01
N LEU A 508 6.74 15.27 28.10
CA LEU A 508 5.41 14.70 28.34
C LEU A 508 4.31 15.78 28.43
N GLY A 509 4.66 17.00 28.85
CA GLY A 509 3.74 18.13 28.90
C GLY A 509 3.22 18.55 27.52
N GLU A 510 4.00 18.34 26.46
CA GLU A 510 3.55 18.57 25.08
C GLU A 510 2.83 17.34 24.50
N THR A 511 3.25 16.13 24.85
CA THR A 511 2.68 14.88 24.33
C THR A 511 1.27 14.61 24.88
N LEU A 512 1.07 14.72 26.19
CA LEU A 512 -0.17 14.30 26.86
C LEU A 512 -1.42 15.07 26.40
N PRO A 513 -1.41 16.42 26.27
CA PRO A 513 -2.58 17.15 25.77
C PRO A 513 -2.93 16.75 24.33
N ASN A 514 -1.92 16.51 23.49
CA ASN A 514 -2.13 16.14 22.10
C ASN A 514 -2.74 14.73 21.96
N LEU A 515 -2.26 13.81 22.80
CA LEU A 515 -2.79 12.46 22.92
C LEU A 515 -4.22 12.46 23.48
N ALA A 516 -4.48 13.21 24.56
CA ALA A 516 -5.82 13.33 25.15
C ALA A 516 -6.83 13.84 24.12
N LEU A 517 -6.47 14.87 23.34
CA LEU A 517 -7.33 15.36 22.27
C LEU A 517 -7.52 14.34 21.15
N PHE A 518 -6.48 13.56 20.80
CA PHE A 518 -6.62 12.46 19.83
C PHE A 518 -7.59 11.38 20.33
N ILE A 519 -7.49 10.99 21.61
CA ILE A 519 -8.40 10.03 22.24
C ILE A 519 -9.84 10.54 22.24
N ALA A 520 -10.05 11.80 22.64
CA ALA A 520 -11.36 12.42 22.65
C ALA A 520 -11.97 12.48 21.23
N GLN A 521 -11.18 12.90 20.24
CA GLN A 521 -11.59 12.89 18.83
C GLN A 521 -11.94 11.49 18.34
N GLY A 522 -11.12 10.49 18.69
CA GLY A 522 -11.37 9.08 18.38
C GLY A 522 -12.66 8.56 19.00
N ALA A 523 -12.95 8.89 20.26
CA ALA A 523 -14.20 8.53 20.93
C ALA A 523 -15.42 9.16 20.23
N ILE A 524 -15.37 10.46 19.93
CA ILE A 524 -16.49 11.16 19.27
C ILE A 524 -16.75 10.59 17.87
N LEU A 525 -15.70 10.46 17.06
CA LEU A 525 -15.83 9.96 15.68
C LEU A 525 -16.14 8.47 15.64
N GLY A 526 -15.62 7.69 16.60
CA GLY A 526 -15.95 6.28 16.78
C GLY A 526 -17.41 6.06 17.16
N TYR A 527 -17.95 6.92 18.04
CA TYR A 527 -19.37 6.91 18.39
C TYR A 527 -20.26 7.29 17.21
N LEU A 528 -19.85 8.29 16.42
CA LEU A 528 -20.54 8.65 15.18
C LEU A 528 -20.55 7.48 14.19
N ALA A 529 -19.40 6.83 13.96
CA ALA A 529 -19.28 5.66 13.10
C ALA A 529 -20.17 4.49 13.58
N MET A 530 -20.19 4.23 14.90
CA MET A 530 -21.08 3.24 15.50
C MET A 530 -22.55 3.59 15.32
N SER A 531 -22.92 4.85 15.54
CA SER A 531 -24.31 5.31 15.42
C SER A 531 -24.83 5.17 13.98
N ILE A 532 -23.99 5.49 12.98
CA ILE A 532 -24.34 5.30 11.57
C ILE A 532 -24.51 3.80 11.25
N LYS A 533 -23.64 2.93 11.77
CA LYS A 533 -23.78 1.47 11.59
C LYS A 533 -25.01 0.92 12.29
N ASP A 534 -25.28 1.36 13.52
CA ASP A 534 -26.46 0.95 14.29
C ASP A 534 -27.73 1.36 13.53
N TYR A 535 -27.79 2.59 13.03
CA TYR A 535 -28.89 3.08 12.19
C TYR A 535 -29.05 2.25 10.90
N ARG A 536 -27.95 1.97 10.19
CA ARG A 536 -27.96 1.10 9.00
C ARG A 536 -28.55 -0.28 9.32
N ASP A 537 -28.20 -0.83 10.48
CA ASP A 537 -28.60 -2.18 10.91
C ASP A 537 -30.01 -2.24 11.53
N GLY A 538 -30.80 -1.17 11.43
CA GLY A 538 -32.16 -1.17 12.01
C GLY A 538 -32.19 -0.90 13.52
N LYS A 539 -31.06 -0.59 14.15
CA LYS A 539 -30.89 -0.46 15.60
C LYS A 539 -30.90 1.00 16.03
N LYS A 540 -31.39 1.27 17.25
CA LYS A 540 -31.20 2.57 17.88
C LYS A 540 -29.71 2.76 18.25
N PRO A 541 -29.16 3.98 18.09
CA PRO A 541 -27.82 4.31 18.57
C PRO A 541 -27.68 3.98 20.05
N ARG A 542 -26.50 3.50 20.45
CA ARG A 542 -26.17 3.25 21.86
C ARG A 542 -26.18 4.56 22.65
N SER A 543 -26.48 4.50 23.95
CA SER A 543 -26.43 5.70 24.81
C SER A 543 -24.99 6.23 24.94
N PRO A 544 -24.72 7.52 24.68
CA PRO A 544 -23.38 8.09 24.81
C PRO A 544 -22.92 8.20 26.28
N THR A 545 -23.82 8.07 27.24
CA THR A 545 -23.51 8.15 28.68
C THR A 545 -23.05 6.82 29.28
N ASP A 546 -23.21 5.70 28.55
CA ASP A 546 -22.76 4.39 29.02
C ASP A 546 -21.24 4.24 28.83
N PRO A 547 -20.46 3.95 29.89
CA PRO A 547 -19.02 3.69 29.78
C PRO A 547 -18.66 2.60 28.77
N LYS A 548 -19.52 1.58 28.61
CA LYS A 548 -19.32 0.53 27.59
C LYS A 548 -19.42 1.08 26.18
N THR A 549 -20.24 2.10 25.95
CA THR A 549 -20.38 2.78 24.66
C THR A 549 -19.16 3.63 24.34
N THR A 550 -18.63 4.36 25.31
CA THR A 550 -17.37 5.11 25.14
C THR A 550 -16.20 4.18 24.86
N LEU A 551 -16.10 3.06 25.59
CA LEU A 551 -15.10 2.04 25.30
C LEU A 551 -15.30 1.50 23.88
N ALA A 552 -16.51 1.07 23.50
CA ALA A 552 -16.79 0.57 22.16
C ALA A 552 -16.49 1.60 21.05
N ALA A 553 -16.69 2.90 21.31
CA ALA A 553 -16.35 3.98 20.39
C ALA A 553 -14.84 4.10 20.19
N LEU A 554 -14.07 4.02 21.28
CA LEU A 554 -12.61 3.95 21.23
C LEU A 554 -12.11 2.69 20.51
N MET A 555 -12.77 1.54 20.75
CA MET A 555 -12.50 0.30 20.01
C MET A 555 -12.74 0.48 18.51
N GLN A 556 -13.87 1.11 18.15
CA GLN A 556 -14.26 1.39 16.78
C GLN A 556 -13.26 2.30 16.07
N ALA A 557 -12.64 3.23 16.80
CA ALA A 557 -11.59 4.11 16.31
C ALA A 557 -10.22 3.42 16.13
N GLY A 558 -10.13 2.10 16.36
CA GLY A 558 -8.90 1.32 16.22
C GLY A 558 -8.08 1.18 17.52
N GLY A 559 -8.68 1.51 18.67
CA GLY A 559 -7.99 1.76 19.93
C GLY A 559 -7.70 0.60 20.89
N LEU A 560 -8.12 -0.64 20.59
CA LEU A 560 -8.06 -1.71 21.61
C LEU A 560 -6.67 -2.15 22.03
N GLY A 561 -5.71 -2.21 21.09
CA GLY A 561 -4.31 -2.47 21.45
C GLY A 561 -3.62 -1.26 22.07
N ILE A 562 -4.29 -0.10 22.09
CA ILE A 562 -3.69 1.22 22.27
C ILE A 562 -4.00 1.79 23.66
N TYR A 563 -5.26 1.63 24.10
CA TYR A 563 -5.72 2.16 25.39
C TYR A 563 -5.59 1.17 26.53
N GLY A 564 -5.48 -0.14 26.22
CA GLY A 564 -5.26 -1.19 27.21
C GLY A 564 -4.01 -0.89 28.05
N ASP A 565 -2.86 -0.69 27.40
CA ASP A 565 -1.61 -0.40 28.11
C ASP A 565 -1.56 1.01 28.71
N PHE A 566 -2.16 2.03 28.09
CA PHE A 566 -2.15 3.39 28.64
C PHE A 566 -3.04 3.53 29.90
N LEU A 567 -4.22 2.89 29.91
CA LEU A 567 -5.12 2.87 31.06
C LEU A 567 -4.67 1.88 32.15
N LEU A 568 -4.00 0.78 31.79
CA LEU A 568 -3.44 -0.18 32.75
C LEU A 568 -2.07 0.26 33.31
N SER A 569 -1.25 0.97 32.54
CA SER A 569 0.07 1.46 32.98
C SER A 569 -0.01 2.65 33.94
N SER A 570 -1.06 3.47 33.87
CA SER A 570 -1.30 4.52 34.88
C SER A 570 -1.69 3.95 36.25
N THR A 571 -2.21 2.71 36.30
CA THR A 571 -2.69 2.08 37.54
C THR A 571 -1.68 1.08 38.13
N PHE A 572 -0.79 0.50 37.32
CA PHE A 572 0.24 -0.45 37.78
C PHE A 572 1.63 -0.08 37.27
N ARG A 573 2.22 0.96 37.88
CA ARG A 573 3.62 1.30 37.70
C ARG A 573 4.48 0.42 38.62
N LYS A 574 5.13 -0.62 38.07
CA LYS A 574 6.40 -1.17 38.60
C LYS A 574 7.04 -2.13 37.57
N ASN A 575 8.12 -1.64 36.95
CA ASN A 575 9.21 -2.37 36.29
C ASN A 575 8.88 -3.51 35.32
N ARG A 576 9.18 -3.32 34.03
CA ARG A 576 10.28 -4.03 33.35
C ARG A 576 10.53 -3.48 31.94
N TYR A 577 11.72 -2.94 31.76
CA TYR A 577 12.44 -2.89 30.48
C TYR A 577 12.52 -4.32 29.92
N GLY A 578 12.23 -4.49 28.62
CA GLY A 578 12.55 -5.72 27.88
C GLY A 578 11.39 -6.65 27.49
N SER A 579 10.16 -6.15 27.27
CA SER A 579 9.09 -6.98 26.69
C SER A 579 9.05 -6.89 25.16
N ASP A 580 9.14 -8.04 24.52
CA ASP A 580 9.06 -8.31 23.08
C ASP A 580 7.96 -7.46 22.36
N PRO A 581 8.22 -6.85 21.19
CA PRO A 581 7.19 -6.15 20.41
C PRO A 581 5.98 -7.01 20.06
N LEU A 582 6.17 -8.35 20.04
CA LEU A 582 5.11 -9.33 19.82
C LEU A 582 4.19 -9.50 21.04
N THR A 583 4.68 -9.45 22.28
CA THR A 583 3.85 -9.72 23.48
C THR A 583 2.94 -8.54 23.84
N THR A 584 3.39 -7.32 23.56
CA THR A 584 2.59 -6.08 23.73
C THR A 584 1.49 -5.98 22.66
N LEU A 585 1.67 -6.65 21.51
CA LEU A 585 0.72 -6.65 20.40
C LEU A 585 -0.46 -7.62 20.56
N LEU A 586 -0.36 -8.56 21.51
CA LEU A 586 -1.30 -9.66 21.73
C LEU A 586 -2.47 -9.30 22.66
N GLY A 587 -2.76 -8.00 22.83
CA GLY A 587 -3.88 -7.52 23.64
C GLY A 587 -5.22 -8.21 23.33
N PRO A 588 -6.12 -8.33 24.33
CA PRO A 588 -7.27 -9.23 24.31
C PRO A 588 -8.33 -8.79 23.29
N THR A 589 -8.23 -9.31 22.07
CA THR A 589 -9.25 -9.19 21.02
C THR A 589 -9.64 -10.59 20.53
N ALA A 590 -10.09 -11.41 21.48
CA ALA A 590 -10.26 -12.86 21.37
C ALA A 590 -11.35 -13.34 20.38
N SER A 591 -12.31 -12.51 19.98
CA SER A 591 -13.45 -12.98 19.16
C SER A 591 -13.09 -13.21 17.69
N THR A 592 -12.24 -12.37 17.11
CA THR A 592 -11.91 -12.42 15.66
C THR A 592 -10.77 -13.40 15.35
N GLU A 593 -9.92 -13.70 16.34
CA GLU A 593 -8.75 -14.58 16.20
C GLU A 593 -9.17 -16.06 16.08
N SER A 594 -10.25 -16.46 16.76
CA SER A 594 -10.75 -17.84 16.71
C SER A 594 -11.29 -18.23 15.33
N ASP A 595 -11.95 -17.32 14.61
CA ASP A 595 -12.58 -17.62 13.32
C ASP A 595 -11.55 -17.74 12.18
N SER A 596 -10.45 -16.99 12.23
CA SER A 596 -9.36 -17.08 11.25
C SER A 596 -8.50 -18.33 11.44
N LEU A 597 -8.21 -18.71 12.68
CA LEU A 597 -7.48 -19.94 12.99
C LEU A 597 -8.33 -21.17 12.67
N LYS A 598 -9.64 -21.11 12.97
CA LYS A 598 -10.61 -22.14 12.54
C LYS A 598 -10.68 -22.24 11.02
N LEU A 599 -10.69 -21.13 10.27
CA LEU A 599 -10.70 -21.22 8.80
C LEU A 599 -9.38 -21.77 8.24
N TYR A 600 -8.22 -21.38 8.80
CA TYR A 600 -6.92 -21.93 8.42
C TYR A 600 -6.81 -23.43 8.75
N SER A 601 -7.25 -23.85 9.93
CA SER A 601 -7.28 -25.26 10.31
C SER A 601 -8.29 -26.05 9.48
N SER A 602 -9.45 -25.47 9.15
CA SER A 602 -10.45 -26.09 8.25
C SER A 602 -9.91 -26.28 6.83
N LEU A 603 -9.15 -25.31 6.30
CA LEU A 603 -8.49 -25.42 5.00
C LEU A 603 -7.36 -26.46 5.03
N ALA A 604 -6.56 -26.49 6.09
CA ALA A 604 -5.52 -27.50 6.28
C ALA A 604 -6.12 -28.91 6.37
N GLN A 605 -7.25 -29.06 7.07
CA GLN A 605 -8.00 -30.32 7.19
C GLN A 605 -8.68 -30.73 5.87
N TYR A 606 -9.22 -29.77 5.11
CA TYR A 606 -9.79 -29.99 3.78
C TYR A 606 -8.74 -30.44 2.76
N LEU A 607 -7.55 -29.84 2.78
CA LEU A 607 -6.40 -30.25 1.95
C LEU A 607 -5.81 -31.61 2.38
N GLN A 608 -6.03 -32.02 3.62
CA GLN A 608 -5.70 -33.34 4.15
C GLN A 608 -6.81 -34.38 3.91
N GLY A 609 -7.87 -34.03 3.17
CA GLY A 609 -8.87 -34.98 2.67
C GLY A 609 -10.04 -35.26 3.61
N ASN A 610 -10.20 -34.54 4.72
CA ASN A 610 -11.27 -34.81 5.68
C ASN A 610 -12.53 -34.01 5.33
N LYS A 611 -13.63 -34.70 4.98
CA LYS A 611 -14.90 -34.11 4.53
C LYS A 611 -16.06 -34.64 5.38
N GLU A 612 -16.32 -34.06 6.54
CA GLU A 612 -17.57 -34.38 7.26
C GLU A 612 -18.35 -33.17 7.79
N ASN A 613 -19.64 -33.19 7.43
CA ASN A 613 -20.84 -32.54 7.97
C ASN A 613 -20.82 -31.06 8.35
N PHE A 614 -21.23 -30.22 7.39
CA PHE A 614 -21.50 -28.79 7.59
C PHE A 614 -23.02 -28.54 7.69
N PRO A 615 -23.58 -28.12 8.86
CA PRO A 615 -25.01 -27.88 9.00
C PRO A 615 -25.48 -26.67 8.15
N ALA A 616 -26.61 -26.82 7.44
CA ALA A 616 -27.08 -25.87 6.42
C ALA A 616 -27.22 -24.41 6.92
N ALA A 617 -27.65 -24.19 8.17
CA ALA A 617 -27.72 -22.85 8.76
C ALA A 617 -26.33 -22.21 9.00
N GLN A 618 -25.32 -23.01 9.35
CA GLN A 618 -23.93 -22.55 9.44
C GLN A 618 -23.32 -22.38 8.05
N ALA A 619 -23.69 -23.22 7.08
CA ALA A 619 -23.26 -23.07 5.68
C ALA A 619 -23.83 -21.80 5.02
N ILE A 620 -25.10 -21.46 5.28
CA ILE A 620 -25.73 -20.21 4.83
C ILE A 620 -25.07 -19.01 5.51
N LYS A 621 -24.88 -19.04 6.84
CA LYS A 621 -24.19 -17.97 7.58
C LYS A 621 -22.74 -17.80 7.10
N LEU A 622 -22.02 -18.89 6.86
CA LEU A 622 -20.65 -18.87 6.37
C LEU A 622 -20.57 -18.42 4.91
N THR A 623 -21.53 -18.78 4.06
CA THR A 623 -21.62 -18.30 2.68
C THR A 623 -21.97 -16.81 2.65
N GLN A 624 -22.97 -16.36 3.41
CA GLN A 624 -23.37 -14.94 3.53
C GLN A 624 -22.25 -14.07 4.11
N GLN A 625 -21.57 -14.53 5.16
CA GLN A 625 -20.47 -13.80 5.79
C GLN A 625 -19.19 -13.80 4.95
N ASN A 626 -19.07 -14.73 4.00
CA ASN A 626 -17.90 -14.85 3.14
C ASN A 626 -18.22 -14.61 1.66
N THR A 627 -19.32 -13.97 1.27
CA THR A 627 -19.54 -13.59 -0.14
C THR A 627 -19.28 -12.09 -0.31
N PRO A 628 -18.19 -11.69 -0.98
CA PRO A 628 -17.95 -10.31 -1.36
C PRO A 628 -19.14 -9.69 -2.11
N LEU A 629 -19.25 -8.36 -2.06
CA LEU A 629 -20.31 -7.55 -2.68
C LEU A 629 -21.67 -7.60 -1.99
N LEU A 630 -22.10 -8.76 -1.47
CA LEU A 630 -23.36 -8.85 -0.70
C LEU A 630 -23.26 -8.11 0.64
N ASN A 631 -22.05 -7.95 1.15
CA ASN A 631 -21.75 -7.28 2.41
C ASN A 631 -21.57 -5.75 2.29
N LEU A 632 -21.74 -5.16 1.09
CA LEU A 632 -21.65 -3.71 0.89
C LEU A 632 -22.66 -3.00 1.78
N PHE A 633 -22.24 -1.93 2.46
CA PHE A 633 -23.05 -1.28 3.50
C PHE A 633 -24.44 -0.76 3.04
N TYR A 634 -24.62 -0.51 1.75
CA TYR A 634 -25.90 -0.08 1.17
C TYR A 634 -26.69 -1.24 0.54
N VAL A 635 -26.03 -2.35 0.18
CA VAL A 635 -26.68 -3.54 -0.40
C VAL A 635 -27.19 -4.46 0.71
N LYS A 636 -26.35 -4.69 1.73
CA LYS A 636 -26.61 -5.62 2.81
C LYS A 636 -27.95 -5.36 3.52
N PRO A 637 -28.31 -4.14 3.94
CA PRO A 637 -29.60 -3.91 4.60
C PRO A 637 -30.79 -4.27 3.70
N ALA A 638 -30.73 -3.98 2.40
CA ALA A 638 -31.80 -4.36 1.48
C ALA A 638 -31.92 -5.89 1.36
N LEU A 639 -30.79 -6.59 1.24
CA LEU A 639 -30.77 -8.06 1.20
C LEU A 639 -31.26 -8.70 2.50
N ASP A 640 -30.83 -8.18 3.64
CA ASP A 640 -31.21 -8.67 4.97
C ASP A 640 -32.73 -8.66 5.11
N TYR A 641 -33.39 -7.54 4.82
CA TYR A 641 -34.85 -7.39 4.94
C TYR A 641 -35.66 -8.01 3.80
N LEU A 642 -35.13 -8.16 2.58
CA LEU A 642 -35.92 -8.72 1.48
C LEU A 642 -35.79 -10.24 1.37
N ILE A 643 -34.63 -10.81 1.72
CA ILE A 643 -34.27 -12.18 1.38
C ILE A 643 -33.65 -12.92 2.56
N LEU A 644 -32.60 -12.37 3.19
CA LEU A 644 -31.74 -13.17 4.07
C LEU A 644 -32.40 -13.49 5.41
N HIS A 645 -33.15 -12.56 6.02
CA HIS A 645 -33.92 -12.85 7.23
C HIS A 645 -34.94 -13.96 7.00
N ASN A 646 -35.65 -13.93 5.87
CA ASN A 646 -36.61 -14.97 5.49
C ASN A 646 -35.93 -16.34 5.30
N LEU A 647 -34.78 -16.39 4.63
CA LEU A 647 -34.01 -17.62 4.45
C LEU A 647 -33.45 -18.16 5.79
N GLN A 648 -33.02 -17.27 6.69
CA GLN A 648 -32.51 -17.67 8.00
C GLN A 648 -33.61 -18.22 8.91
N GLU A 649 -34.80 -17.61 8.87
CA GLU A 649 -35.97 -18.11 9.60
C GLU A 649 -36.44 -19.46 9.03
N LEU A 650 -36.46 -19.63 7.71
CA LEU A 650 -36.76 -20.90 7.06
C LEU A 650 -35.74 -22.01 7.39
N ALA A 651 -34.44 -21.66 7.41
CA ALA A 651 -33.37 -22.62 7.70
C ALA A 651 -33.26 -22.95 9.21
N SER A 652 -33.67 -22.03 10.08
CA SER A 652 -33.65 -22.20 11.53
C SER A 652 -34.84 -21.47 12.15
N PRO A 653 -36.00 -22.15 12.30
CA PRO A 653 -37.17 -21.55 12.91
C PRO A 653 -36.88 -20.94 14.29
N GLY A 654 -37.46 -19.77 14.56
CA GLY A 654 -37.22 -18.95 15.76
C GLY A 654 -35.89 -18.18 15.75
N TYR A 655 -35.18 -18.13 14.62
CA TYR A 655 -33.92 -17.39 14.52
C TYR A 655 -34.11 -15.89 14.74
N LEU A 656 -35.14 -15.29 14.12
CA LEU A 656 -35.40 -13.85 14.24
C LEU A 656 -35.83 -13.48 15.66
N ASN A 657 -36.61 -14.33 16.33
CA ASN A 657 -36.99 -14.12 17.72
C ASN A 657 -35.76 -14.13 18.64
N ARG A 658 -34.86 -15.12 18.50
CA ARG A 658 -33.59 -15.16 19.25
C ARG A 658 -32.73 -13.92 18.96
N LEU A 659 -32.65 -13.49 17.70
CA LEU A 659 -31.89 -12.31 17.29
C LEU A 659 -32.45 -11.02 17.91
N GLU A 660 -33.76 -10.93 18.05
CA GLU A 660 -34.43 -9.80 18.70
C GLU A 660 -34.28 -9.83 20.23
N GLU A 661 -34.33 -11.01 20.85
CA GLU A 661 -34.13 -11.21 22.28
C GLU A 661 -32.71 -10.84 22.72
N THR A 662 -31.67 -11.28 22.00
CA THR A 662 -30.28 -10.90 22.30
C THR A 662 -30.08 -9.38 22.32
N LEU A 663 -30.79 -8.63 21.48
CA LEU A 663 -30.66 -7.17 21.48
C LEU A 663 -31.40 -6.50 22.64
N LYS A 664 -32.49 -7.09 23.11
CA LYS A 664 -33.22 -6.65 24.31
C LYS A 664 -32.40 -6.91 25.58
N GLU A 665 -31.69 -8.04 25.65
CA GLU A 665 -30.76 -8.36 26.74
C GLU A 665 -29.64 -7.31 26.88
N ASP A 666 -29.20 -6.72 25.76
CA ASP A 666 -28.23 -5.62 25.74
C ASP A 666 -28.84 -4.23 26.09
N ASN A 667 -30.11 -4.15 26.53
CA ASN A 667 -30.88 -2.91 26.71
C ASN A 667 -30.94 -2.04 25.44
N ARG A 668 -30.96 -2.67 24.26
CA ARG A 668 -31.04 -1.98 22.98
C ARG A 668 -32.37 -2.28 22.29
N ALA A 669 -32.79 -1.36 21.44
CA ALA A 669 -34.02 -1.51 20.67
C ALA A 669 -33.74 -1.42 19.17
N TYR A 670 -34.53 -2.15 18.40
CA TYR A 670 -34.67 -1.95 16.97
C TYR A 670 -35.64 -0.79 16.71
N PHE A 671 -35.38 0.02 15.69
CA PHE A 671 -36.40 0.92 15.13
C PHE A 671 -37.19 0.23 14.00
N ARG A 672 -36.58 -0.77 13.34
CA ARG A 672 -37.23 -1.69 12.41
C ARG A 672 -36.79 -3.10 12.78
N LYS A 673 -37.74 -3.98 13.11
CA LYS A 673 -37.43 -5.31 13.60
C LYS A 673 -37.12 -6.27 12.44
N PRO A 674 -36.18 -7.21 12.60
CA PRO A 674 -35.97 -8.28 11.64
C PRO A 674 -37.23 -9.11 11.34
N SER A 675 -38.13 -9.30 12.32
CA SER A 675 -39.44 -9.96 12.09
C SER A 675 -40.38 -9.18 11.17
N ASP A 676 -40.24 -7.85 11.06
CA ASP A 676 -41.05 -7.02 10.16
C ASP A 676 -40.79 -7.34 8.66
N SER A 677 -39.75 -8.12 8.35
CA SER A 677 -39.44 -8.57 6.98
C SER A 677 -40.09 -9.89 6.55
N LEU A 678 -40.81 -10.57 7.46
CA LEU A 678 -41.51 -11.81 7.13
C LEU A 678 -42.57 -11.52 6.08
N MET A 679 -42.34 -11.96 4.84
CA MET A 679 -43.41 -12.03 3.86
C MET A 679 -44.42 -13.07 4.37
N PRO A 680 -45.73 -12.85 4.24
CA PRO A 680 -46.71 -13.91 4.45
C PRO A 680 -46.47 -14.96 3.38
N LEU A 681 -45.59 -15.91 3.65
CA LEU A 681 -45.50 -17.15 2.90
C LEU A 681 -46.86 -17.80 3.12
N GLY A 682 -47.69 -17.78 2.08
CA GLY A 682 -48.95 -18.51 2.08
C GLY A 682 -48.70 -19.89 2.64
N THR A 683 -49.40 -20.21 3.72
CA THR A 683 -49.45 -21.56 4.28
C THR A 683 -49.79 -22.54 3.16
N PRO A 684 -49.14 -23.70 3.05
CA PRO A 684 -49.60 -24.76 2.15
C PRO A 684 -51.05 -25.17 2.46
#